data_AF-A0A7Y5R3M8-F1
#
_entry.id   AF-A0A7Y5R3M8-F1
#
_cell.length_a   1.000
_cell.length_b   1.000
_cell.length_c   1.000
_cell.angle_alpha   90.00
_cell.angle_beta   90.00
_cell.angle_gamma   90.00
#
_symmetry.space_group_name_H-M   'P 1'
#
loop_
_entity.id
_entity.type
_entity.pdbx_description
1 polymer ?
#
loop_
_entity_poly.entity_id
_entity_poly.type
_entity_poly.pdbx_seq_one_letter_code
_entity_poly.pdbx_strand_id
1 'polypeptide(L)'
;MLLKFRKSAEPLSPNAETEPIILAKSQAYYILSRELERYRMGDTGGRSILISGHRGSGKTTLVHSAIQEQRKKLRDLQKDKTLLVVDLHGPNLLSTPLTPSTDSADNPPADAAQLAVIQQTLKQITIALYRSLSKEIAFEFERRTGDAELTAQLKLELDNASPPDVFRQFWAKAGRLDDRGFKELIALTSAAQAYQMVSGQIEETIERKQTAEAKQSLSVESNNDSRDNALKSFADALIGLFTGAAAGATVLFNTDFKGLLAAAVGMGATLLTIFGLQYTSSRSKEKKEDRTLKFIPDRSVSTLDRQLPVLVNRLREAGYIPVFVVDELDKVIAYPYEQFGNLVAYLKFFIAERSFFCFLTDRNYFDYLNDLSRQKPYPKEHTYFTHRLFVLHRPADLHNFYNDQLLMTDPTGATAVLDSGTGLSGTLQNPILDDTEIQLLSYLLLHKARMHAFDLRQLLSNLITQDDLIQLPNGLRTYLGYRFHILIQVTIEWLLNQGELKARLDQEPHFGQLAYDTLYYPSRCWEKGEPELDARKESLEKYLNTRTLFNHQLHQANTPQDNQDHHLDQADSTPKLKQFISQSDLDFLHDQLLKLISKIFIDPEQVFDDLKINGTIQEQANIQNADVRHQIQQAIVQKHHEFIMDLRYTRPVEISERAREGVIGSISDIIGVQNDLELLEPLGDNRYRWRFDSYGRKLREEVPPDLEELIKNCEALFHPLNDYLEELSDHTINLELLAYNYGIIRTTPGWFDVITSLDRLKRYHKNRERYDQLDSDRIALSDYLRILTEASPVIAKSILMAAELGSIANEQPGVTLANGMDTIRMFSIPADQYEKYVAGLKDFQPDDYHLEKVSLDKWKKNVDTQYKKSAVPLPKTEVDGLTKNWWQLWEKRMEAYLSSDKASFELDRLDLLMYASRLMPVGMLHPQFDKINIQSWSYLLLLSFENNPDDKYQSYRLGMAIPAMKALGLHSTIDRFASLLNQSSFSTRFKSETISKIKATWEQYQKAPSFKTRTFTKAVIIISNYIIDWQPSNLYSVFVIPFDLNTRESYPNAYQMLLNDIFKPEDFHQILIQKGSEDYPETSYTAILPDGYKKIPVAWIVSYFVSSQIKTSLPIVRDPLNLEQAMAALESKA
;
A
#
# COMPACT_ATOMS: atom_id res chain seq x y z
N MET A 1 1.94 -5.08 -17.73
CA MET A 1 2.63 -5.65 -16.55
C MET A 1 2.00 -5.02 -15.31
N LEU A 2 1.65 -5.81 -14.29
CA LEU A 2 1.05 -5.30 -13.06
C LEU A 2 2.09 -5.40 -11.95
N LEU A 3 2.54 -4.26 -11.43
CA LEU A 3 3.45 -4.23 -10.29
C LEU A 3 2.64 -4.42 -9.01
N LYS A 4 2.90 -5.53 -8.31
CA LYS A 4 2.29 -5.78 -7.01
C LYS A 4 3.17 -5.19 -5.93
N PHE A 5 2.59 -4.31 -5.13
CA PHE A 5 3.29 -3.75 -3.99
C PHE A 5 3.34 -4.75 -2.83
N ARG A 6 4.52 -4.96 -2.25
CA ARG A 6 4.68 -5.76 -1.05
C ARG A 6 4.39 -4.91 0.18
N LYS A 7 3.25 -5.14 0.83
CA LYS A 7 2.97 -4.49 2.12
C LYS A 7 4.10 -4.77 3.12
N SER A 8 4.74 -3.71 3.58
CA SER A 8 5.67 -3.75 4.71
C SER A 8 4.90 -3.49 5.99
N ALA A 9 5.10 -4.33 7.00
CA ALA A 9 4.59 -4.05 8.33
C ALA A 9 5.11 -2.71 8.84
N GLU A 10 4.29 -2.05 9.65
CA GLU A 10 4.73 -0.90 10.42
C GLU A 10 5.64 -1.40 11.56
N PRO A 11 6.87 -0.86 11.74
CA PRO A 11 7.90 -1.43 12.62
C PRO A 11 7.51 -1.61 14.08
N LEU A 12 6.55 -0.82 14.56
CA LEU A 12 6.04 -0.85 15.93
C LEU A 12 4.66 -1.52 16.03
N SER A 13 4.11 -1.99 14.92
CA SER A 13 2.84 -2.72 14.94
C SER A 13 3.07 -4.16 15.45
N PRO A 14 2.08 -4.77 16.10
CA PRO A 14 2.13 -6.19 16.47
C PRO A 14 2.42 -7.10 15.26
N ASN A 15 1.96 -6.71 14.07
CA ASN A 15 2.19 -7.45 12.82
C ASN A 15 3.66 -7.45 12.40
N ALA A 16 4.50 -6.52 12.87
CA ALA A 16 5.92 -6.53 12.58
C ALA A 16 6.64 -7.78 13.09
N GLU A 17 6.04 -8.56 13.98
CA GLU A 17 6.65 -9.82 14.41
C GLU A 17 6.44 -10.96 13.42
N THR A 18 5.35 -10.94 12.66
CA THR A 18 4.95 -11.98 11.71
C THR A 18 5.27 -11.60 10.27
N GLU A 19 5.19 -10.31 9.95
CA GLU A 19 5.45 -9.76 8.63
C GLU A 19 6.84 -9.11 8.56
N PRO A 20 7.55 -9.23 7.42
CA PRO A 20 8.85 -8.62 7.27
C PRO A 20 8.75 -7.09 7.21
N ILE A 21 9.53 -6.40 8.04
CA ILE A 21 9.75 -4.96 7.87
C ILE A 21 10.71 -4.80 6.69
N ILE A 22 10.23 -4.13 5.63
CA ILE A 22 11.07 -3.74 4.50
C ILE A 22 11.67 -2.37 4.86
N LEU A 23 12.99 -2.26 4.87
CA LEU A 23 13.74 -1.09 5.30
C LEU A 23 14.84 -0.78 4.27
N ALA A 24 15.05 0.51 3.99
CA ALA A 24 16.26 0.98 3.32
C ALA A 24 17.47 0.77 4.23
N LYS A 25 18.29 -0.25 3.92
CA LYS A 25 19.44 -0.65 4.74
C LYS A 25 20.62 0.29 4.50
N SER A 26 20.78 1.30 5.35
CA SER A 26 21.93 2.21 5.33
C SER A 26 23.19 1.59 5.96
N GLN A 27 24.35 2.25 5.82
CA GLN A 27 25.58 1.85 6.51
C GLN A 27 25.41 1.76 8.03
N ALA A 28 24.62 2.66 8.63
CA ALA A 28 24.29 2.64 10.05
C ALA A 28 23.57 1.34 10.46
N TYR A 29 22.67 0.83 9.59
CA TYR A 29 21.98 -0.44 9.84
C TYR A 29 22.97 -1.61 9.94
N TYR A 30 23.92 -1.72 9.01
CA TYR A 30 24.89 -2.82 8.99
C TYR A 30 25.80 -2.79 10.23
N ILE A 31 26.27 -1.60 10.64
CA ILE A 31 27.08 -1.45 11.85
C ILE A 31 26.27 -1.86 13.09
N LEU A 32 25.02 -1.39 13.22
CA LEU A 32 24.15 -1.75 14.34
C LEU A 32 23.86 -3.25 14.37
N SER A 33 23.47 -3.85 13.24
CA SER A 33 23.15 -5.28 13.13
C SER A 33 24.35 -6.15 13.54
N ARG A 34 25.57 -5.76 13.15
CA ARG A 34 26.82 -6.42 13.58
C ARG A 34 27.07 -6.31 15.08
N GLU A 35 26.92 -5.12 15.66
CA GLU A 35 27.13 -4.95 17.11
C GLU A 35 26.07 -5.67 17.95
N LEU A 36 24.80 -5.70 17.49
CA LEU A 36 23.75 -6.50 18.10
C LEU A 36 24.08 -8.00 18.05
N GLU A 37 24.62 -8.49 16.93
CA GLU A 37 25.07 -9.87 16.79
C GLU A 37 26.19 -10.21 17.79
N ARG A 38 27.22 -9.37 17.89
CA ARG A 38 28.33 -9.55 18.86
C ARG A 38 27.84 -9.53 20.30
N TYR A 39 26.96 -8.59 20.64
CA TYR A 39 26.37 -8.50 21.97
C TYR A 39 25.56 -9.74 22.33
N ARG A 40 24.74 -10.23 21.38
CA ARG A 40 23.98 -11.47 21.51
C ARG A 40 24.87 -12.69 21.71
N MET A 41 25.98 -12.79 20.98
CA MET A 41 26.93 -13.90 21.14
C MET A 41 27.68 -13.86 22.48
N GLY A 42 27.72 -12.69 23.13
CA GLY A 42 28.48 -12.48 24.36
C GLY A 42 29.92 -12.03 24.10
N ASP A 43 30.27 -11.74 22.84
CA ASP A 43 31.59 -11.20 22.46
C ASP A 43 31.82 -9.81 23.05
N THR A 44 30.75 -9.15 23.48
CA THR A 44 30.76 -7.82 24.10
C THR A 44 29.83 -7.81 25.31
N GLY A 45 30.29 -7.27 26.45
CA GLY A 45 29.50 -7.18 27.68
C GLY A 45 28.30 -6.23 27.57
N GLY A 46 28.51 -5.07 26.93
CA GLY A 46 27.51 -4.05 26.64
C GLY A 46 28.00 -2.99 25.62
N ARG A 47 27.08 -2.12 25.18
CA ARG A 47 27.31 -1.09 24.15
C ARG A 47 26.43 0.14 24.38
N SER A 48 26.98 1.30 24.05
CA SER A 48 26.24 2.56 23.97
C SER A 48 26.34 3.07 22.54
N ILE A 49 25.23 3.15 21.81
CA ILE A 49 25.21 3.61 20.42
C ILE A 49 24.32 4.84 20.33
N LEU A 50 24.89 5.95 19.87
CA LEU A 50 24.13 7.12 19.46
C LEU A 50 23.70 6.93 18.00
N ILE A 51 22.41 7.06 17.72
CA ILE A 51 21.84 6.97 16.39
C ILE A 51 21.11 8.27 16.08
N SER A 52 21.68 9.05 15.18
CA SER A 52 21.19 10.38 14.85
C SER A 52 20.80 10.45 13.38
N GLY A 53 20.02 11.46 13.02
CA GLY A 53 19.62 11.68 11.64
C GLY A 53 18.41 12.59 11.55
N HIS A 54 18.07 12.95 10.32
CA HIS A 54 16.92 13.83 10.05
C HIS A 54 15.60 13.26 10.55
N ARG A 55 14.64 14.16 10.77
CA ARG A 55 13.25 13.73 10.96
C ARG A 55 12.83 12.93 9.73
N GLY A 56 12.18 11.78 9.94
CA GLY A 56 11.80 10.88 8.85
C GLY A 56 12.95 10.03 8.27
N SER A 57 14.18 10.08 8.80
CA SER A 57 15.27 9.21 8.29
C SER A 57 15.09 7.71 8.63
N GLY A 58 14.10 7.37 9.46
CA GLY A 58 13.79 5.99 9.84
C GLY A 58 14.65 5.44 10.98
N LYS A 59 15.09 6.29 11.92
CA LYS A 59 15.94 5.88 13.08
C LYS A 59 15.34 4.73 13.89
N THR A 60 14.10 4.90 14.37
CA THR A 60 13.38 3.89 15.15
C THR A 60 13.18 2.63 14.32
N THR A 61 12.73 2.78 13.07
CA THR A 61 12.59 1.66 12.12
C THR A 61 13.89 0.88 11.95
N LEU A 62 15.02 1.57 11.79
CA LEU A 62 16.34 0.96 11.62
C LEU A 62 16.71 0.06 12.80
N VAL A 63 16.49 0.53 14.04
CA VAL A 63 16.77 -0.25 15.24
C VAL A 63 15.88 -1.47 15.33
N HIS A 64 14.56 -1.30 15.19
CA HIS A 64 13.62 -2.43 15.29
C HIS A 64 13.85 -3.46 14.18
N SER A 65 14.11 -3.04 12.94
CA SER A 65 14.45 -3.96 11.84
C SER A 65 15.76 -4.71 12.09
N ALA A 66 16.78 -4.06 12.67
CA ALA A 66 18.04 -4.72 12.99
C ALA A 66 17.83 -5.79 14.08
N ILE A 67 17.04 -5.49 15.12
CA ILE A 67 16.70 -6.44 16.17
C ILE A 67 15.85 -7.59 15.62
N GLN A 68 14.84 -7.31 14.79
CA GLN A 68 13.99 -8.33 14.17
C GLN A 68 14.81 -9.27 13.27
N GLU A 69 15.73 -8.75 12.46
CA GLU A 69 16.63 -9.57 11.62
C GLU A 69 17.48 -10.51 12.49
N GLN A 70 18.02 -10.00 13.60
CA GLN A 70 18.82 -10.82 14.53
C GLN A 70 17.98 -11.84 15.31
N ARG A 71 16.72 -11.52 15.66
CA ARG A 71 15.74 -12.46 16.22
C ARG A 71 15.38 -13.55 15.19
N LYS A 72 15.19 -13.20 13.91
CA LYS A 72 14.90 -14.17 12.85
C LYS A 72 16.06 -15.17 12.68
N LYS A 73 17.30 -14.66 12.57
CA LYS A 73 18.52 -15.49 12.52
C LYS A 73 18.63 -16.46 13.71
N LEU A 74 18.12 -16.11 14.89
CA LEU A 74 18.11 -17.00 16.06
C LEU A 74 17.08 -18.12 15.96
N ARG A 75 15.86 -17.79 15.50
CA ARG A 75 14.80 -18.79 15.30
C ARG A 75 15.27 -19.86 14.32
N ASP A 76 15.94 -19.44 13.25
CA ASP A 76 16.48 -20.34 12.23
C ASP A 76 17.60 -21.25 12.79
N LEU A 77 18.34 -20.79 13.80
CA LEU A 77 19.42 -21.54 14.46
C LEU A 77 18.97 -22.33 15.70
N GLN A 78 17.68 -22.29 16.06
CA GLN A 78 17.12 -22.91 17.28
C GLN A 78 17.89 -22.57 18.57
N LYS A 79 18.45 -21.36 18.67
CA LYS A 79 19.20 -20.94 19.87
C LYS A 79 18.25 -20.33 20.92
N ASP A 80 18.53 -20.61 22.20
CA ASP A 80 17.69 -20.19 23.34
C ASP A 80 17.76 -18.70 23.71
N LYS A 81 18.60 -17.90 23.02
CA LYS A 81 18.80 -16.48 23.34
C LYS A 81 17.88 -15.63 22.48
N THR A 82 17.10 -14.74 23.09
CA THR A 82 16.23 -13.77 22.42
C THR A 82 16.61 -12.34 22.83
N LEU A 83 16.82 -11.45 21.85
CA LEU A 83 16.99 -10.02 22.13
C LEU A 83 15.68 -9.46 22.66
N LEU A 84 15.67 -8.83 23.83
CA LEU A 84 14.48 -8.20 24.45
C LEU A 84 14.51 -6.69 24.19
N VAL A 85 13.56 -6.16 23.42
CA VAL A 85 13.49 -4.72 23.13
C VAL A 85 12.85 -3.99 24.31
N VAL A 86 13.55 -2.98 24.84
CA VAL A 86 13.07 -2.16 25.96
C VAL A 86 12.95 -0.72 25.50
N ASP A 87 11.75 -0.34 25.09
CA ASP A 87 11.47 0.99 24.58
C ASP A 87 11.36 2.00 25.73
N LEU A 88 12.14 3.07 25.65
CA LEU A 88 12.20 4.16 26.60
C LEU A 88 11.89 5.46 25.87
N HIS A 89 11.03 6.27 26.45
CA HIS A 89 10.69 7.59 25.91
C HIS A 89 11.56 8.66 26.58
N GLY A 90 12.43 9.30 25.81
CA GLY A 90 13.39 10.30 26.27
C GLY A 90 12.81 11.35 27.22
N PRO A 91 11.69 12.01 26.87
CA PRO A 91 11.04 12.99 27.74
C PRO A 91 10.69 12.45 29.13
N ASN A 92 10.25 11.19 29.24
CA ASN A 92 9.90 10.58 30.53
C ASN A 92 11.13 10.25 31.39
N LEU A 93 12.29 10.02 30.77
CA LEU A 93 13.54 9.76 31.49
C LEU A 93 14.08 11.01 32.17
N LEU A 94 13.99 12.14 31.46
CA LEU A 94 14.63 13.40 31.85
C LEU A 94 13.66 14.42 32.46
N SER A 95 12.37 14.10 32.57
CA SER A 95 11.39 14.96 33.24
C SER A 95 11.84 15.23 34.69
N THR A 96 12.24 16.46 35.01
CA THR A 96 12.35 16.87 36.40
C THR A 96 10.96 16.74 37.03
N PRO A 97 10.85 16.15 38.22
CA PRO A 97 9.59 16.19 38.97
C PRO A 97 9.14 17.65 39.05
N LEU A 98 7.94 17.92 38.52
CA LEU A 98 7.35 19.25 38.41
C LEU A 98 7.49 19.97 39.76
N THR A 99 8.23 21.08 39.73
CA THR A 99 8.39 22.14 40.74
C THR A 99 8.23 21.72 42.22
N PRO A 100 9.27 21.86 43.06
CA PRO A 100 9.05 21.85 44.51
C PRO A 100 7.94 22.87 44.82
N SER A 101 6.96 22.46 45.63
CA SER A 101 5.88 23.31 46.10
C SER A 101 6.47 24.68 46.49
N THR A 102 5.92 25.75 45.91
CA THR A 102 6.38 27.15 45.98
C THR A 102 6.55 27.73 47.40
N ASP A 103 6.35 26.94 48.44
CA ASP A 103 6.27 27.37 49.83
C ASP A 103 7.63 27.32 50.57
N SER A 104 8.70 26.80 49.96
CA SER A 104 10.05 26.80 50.56
C SER A 104 11.07 27.49 49.64
N ALA A 105 11.48 28.70 49.99
CA ALA A 105 12.36 29.59 49.21
C ALA A 105 13.83 29.13 49.06
N ASP A 106 14.15 27.89 49.42
CA ASP A 106 15.50 27.34 49.29
C ASP A 106 15.61 26.52 48.00
N ASN A 107 16.33 27.07 47.01
CA ASN A 107 16.71 26.32 45.82
C ASN A 107 17.50 25.06 46.25
N PRO A 108 17.05 23.85 45.91
CA PRO A 108 17.79 22.64 46.26
C PRO A 108 19.20 22.68 45.65
N PRO A 109 20.23 22.15 46.34
CA PRO A 109 21.58 22.07 45.79
C PRO A 109 21.56 21.32 44.45
N ALA A 110 22.36 21.77 43.47
CA ALA A 110 22.38 21.22 42.11
C ALA A 110 22.51 19.68 42.06
N ASP A 111 23.24 19.10 43.01
CA ASP A 111 23.41 17.65 43.16
C ASP A 111 22.09 16.91 43.46
N ALA A 112 21.17 17.52 44.22
CA ALA A 112 19.88 16.92 44.54
C ALA A 112 18.96 16.83 43.31
N ALA A 113 18.99 17.85 42.45
CA ALA A 113 18.23 17.83 41.19
C ALA A 113 18.75 16.73 40.25
N GLN A 114 20.08 16.60 40.13
CA GLN A 114 20.70 15.53 39.33
C GLN A 114 20.35 14.14 39.87
N LEU A 115 20.40 13.95 41.21
CA LEU A 115 20.00 12.69 41.84
C LEU A 115 18.53 12.35 41.58
N ALA A 116 17.63 13.34 41.58
CA ALA A 116 16.23 13.13 41.26
C ALA A 116 16.02 12.67 39.81
N VAL A 117 16.74 13.26 38.85
CA VAL A 117 16.70 12.83 37.43
C VAL A 117 17.23 11.41 37.27
N ILE A 118 18.33 11.06 37.95
CA ILE A 118 18.89 9.70 37.95
C ILE A 118 17.88 8.72 38.54
N GLN A 119 17.27 9.04 39.69
CA GLN A 119 16.26 8.20 40.33
C GLN A 119 15.07 7.93 39.40
N GLN A 120 14.56 8.98 38.78
CA GLN A 120 13.46 8.90 37.83
C GLN A 120 13.85 8.04 36.62
N THR A 121 15.06 8.22 36.08
CA THR A 121 15.56 7.41 34.96
C THR A 121 15.62 5.93 35.33
N LEU A 122 16.22 5.57 36.47
CA LEU A 122 16.31 4.18 36.94
C LEU A 122 14.92 3.55 37.15
N LYS A 123 13.97 4.34 37.67
CA LYS A 123 12.56 3.94 37.80
C LYS A 123 11.92 3.64 36.44
N GLN A 124 12.07 4.54 35.47
CA GLN A 124 11.52 4.34 34.12
C GLN A 124 12.15 3.14 33.40
N ILE A 125 13.47 2.95 33.54
CA ILE A 125 14.15 1.77 32.99
C ILE A 125 13.57 0.48 33.59
N THR A 126 13.37 0.44 34.91
CA THR A 126 12.81 -0.74 35.60
C THR A 126 11.38 -1.04 35.13
N ILE A 127 10.55 0.01 35.00
CA ILE A 127 9.16 -0.12 34.52
C ILE A 127 9.12 -0.65 33.08
N ALA A 128 9.91 -0.05 32.18
CA ALA A 128 9.95 -0.46 30.78
C ALA A 128 10.48 -1.89 30.64
N LEU A 129 11.53 -2.25 31.38
CA LEU A 129 12.11 -3.59 31.36
C LEU A 129 11.09 -4.65 31.78
N TYR A 130 10.31 -4.40 32.84
CA TYR A 130 9.23 -5.29 33.25
C TYR A 130 8.17 -5.44 32.17
N ARG A 131 7.65 -4.31 31.65
CA ARG A 131 6.60 -4.32 30.61
C ARG A 131 7.04 -5.06 29.34
N SER A 132 8.27 -4.82 28.90
CA SER A 132 8.84 -5.52 27.75
C SER A 132 8.98 -7.03 28.01
N LEU A 133 9.50 -7.41 29.19
CA LEU A 133 9.63 -8.82 29.55
C LEU A 133 8.26 -9.51 29.60
N SER A 134 7.27 -8.90 30.24
CA SER A 134 5.91 -9.43 30.34
C SER A 134 5.29 -9.66 28.95
N LYS A 135 5.41 -8.69 28.04
CA LYS A 135 4.93 -8.84 26.66
C LYS A 135 5.62 -9.99 25.93
N GLU A 136 6.94 -10.07 26.01
CA GLU A 136 7.73 -11.12 25.37
C GLU A 136 7.39 -12.52 25.93
N ILE A 137 7.25 -12.63 27.25
CA ILE A 137 6.84 -13.87 27.91
C ILE A 137 5.44 -14.29 27.49
N ALA A 138 4.48 -13.37 27.46
CA ALA A 138 3.12 -13.67 27.04
C ALA A 138 3.07 -14.16 25.59
N PHE A 139 3.82 -13.51 24.68
CA PHE A 139 3.95 -13.92 23.29
C PHE A 139 4.58 -15.31 23.15
N GLU A 140 5.69 -15.56 23.84
CA GLU A 140 6.36 -16.87 23.83
C GLU A 140 5.49 -17.95 24.47
N PHE A 141 4.73 -17.64 25.52
CA PHE A 141 3.80 -18.54 26.16
C PHE A 141 2.67 -18.95 25.21
N GLU A 142 2.03 -17.98 24.54
CA GLU A 142 1.00 -18.20 23.53
C GLU A 142 1.48 -19.11 22.41
N ARG A 143 2.67 -18.81 21.87
CA ARG A 143 3.30 -19.58 20.80
C ARG A 143 3.60 -21.03 21.21
N ARG A 144 3.94 -21.26 22.48
CA ARG A 144 4.31 -22.59 23.00
C ARG A 144 3.11 -23.44 23.40
N THR A 145 2.04 -22.83 23.91
CA THR A 145 0.86 -23.56 24.42
C THR A 145 -0.24 -23.68 23.37
N GLY A 146 -0.38 -22.69 22.48
CA GLY A 146 -1.54 -22.59 21.58
C GLY A 146 -2.86 -22.29 22.30
N ASP A 147 -2.83 -22.04 23.61
CA ASP A 147 -4.01 -21.80 24.44
C ASP A 147 -4.22 -20.30 24.64
N ALA A 148 -5.11 -19.72 23.83
CA ALA A 148 -5.42 -18.30 23.86
C ALA A 148 -6.07 -17.86 25.19
N GLU A 149 -6.86 -18.72 25.84
CA GLU A 149 -7.53 -18.40 27.10
C GLU A 149 -6.52 -18.34 28.24
N LEU A 150 -5.69 -19.37 28.37
CA LEU A 150 -4.64 -19.41 29.40
C LEU A 150 -3.63 -18.27 29.22
N THR A 151 -3.33 -17.92 27.96
CA THR A 151 -2.49 -16.77 27.63
C THR A 151 -3.14 -15.44 28.04
N ALA A 152 -4.44 -15.27 27.79
CA ALA A 152 -5.16 -14.06 28.22
C ALA A 152 -5.16 -13.91 29.74
N GLN A 153 -5.35 -15.02 30.47
CA GLN A 153 -5.23 -15.04 31.94
C GLN A 153 -3.82 -14.66 32.40
N LEU A 154 -2.77 -15.22 31.76
CA LEU A 154 -1.39 -14.85 32.06
C LEU A 154 -1.13 -13.35 31.81
N LYS A 155 -1.63 -12.79 30.71
CA LYS A 155 -1.49 -11.35 30.39
C LYS A 155 -2.08 -10.47 31.51
N LEU A 156 -3.26 -10.80 32.03
CA LEU A 156 -3.87 -10.09 33.17
C LEU A 156 -3.01 -10.16 34.44
N GLU A 157 -2.45 -11.33 34.75
CA GLU A 157 -1.58 -11.51 35.93
C GLU A 157 -0.24 -10.79 35.78
N LEU A 158 0.28 -10.73 34.56
CA LEU A 158 1.48 -9.94 34.24
C LEU A 158 1.23 -8.43 34.36
N ASP A 159 0.05 -7.93 34.02
CA ASP A 159 -0.26 -6.50 34.24
C ASP A 159 -0.30 -6.12 35.72
N ASN A 160 -0.70 -7.07 36.58
CA ASN A 160 -0.77 -6.90 38.04
C ASN A 160 0.57 -7.14 38.77
N ALA A 161 1.60 -7.64 38.07
CA ALA A 161 2.86 -8.05 38.67
C ALA A 161 2.68 -9.03 39.84
N SER A 162 1.89 -10.09 39.61
CA SER A 162 1.50 -11.08 40.62
C SER A 162 2.68 -11.82 41.29
N PRO A 163 2.48 -12.39 42.49
CA PRO A 163 3.54 -13.07 43.23
C PRO A 163 4.02 -14.36 42.52
N PRO A 164 5.24 -14.85 42.85
CA PRO A 164 5.86 -16.02 42.21
C PRO A 164 4.99 -17.28 42.13
N ASP A 165 4.16 -17.52 43.13
CA ASP A 165 3.31 -18.72 43.21
C ASP A 165 2.24 -18.74 42.10
N VAL A 166 1.77 -17.57 41.67
CA VAL A 166 0.80 -17.45 40.57
C VAL A 166 1.47 -17.77 39.25
N PHE A 167 2.61 -17.14 38.93
CA PHE A 167 3.37 -17.45 37.71
C PHE A 167 3.78 -18.92 37.64
N ARG A 168 4.21 -19.52 38.77
CA ARG A 168 4.55 -20.95 38.81
C ARG A 168 3.41 -21.85 38.35
N GLN A 169 2.15 -21.50 38.64
CA GLN A 169 0.99 -22.28 38.19
C GLN A 169 0.83 -22.24 36.67
N PHE A 170 1.09 -21.11 36.02
CA PHE A 170 1.04 -21.01 34.55
C PHE A 170 2.12 -21.88 33.88
N TRP A 171 3.37 -21.83 34.39
CA TRP A 171 4.44 -22.69 33.86
C TRP A 171 4.19 -24.17 34.14
N ALA A 172 3.61 -24.51 35.30
CA ALA A 172 3.20 -25.87 35.62
C ALA A 172 2.10 -26.37 34.67
N LYS A 173 1.06 -25.56 34.45
CA LYS A 173 -0.03 -25.87 33.51
C LYS A 173 0.47 -26.02 32.07
N ALA A 174 1.45 -25.22 31.66
CA ALA A 174 2.10 -25.32 30.37
C ALA A 174 3.08 -26.50 30.24
N GLY A 175 3.36 -27.24 31.34
CA GLY A 175 4.34 -28.33 31.35
C GLY A 175 5.79 -27.85 31.16
N ARG A 176 6.12 -26.63 31.58
CA ARG A 176 7.40 -25.94 31.33
C ARG A 176 8.20 -25.66 32.60
N LEU A 177 8.15 -26.53 33.59
CA LEU A 177 9.05 -26.44 34.76
C LEU A 177 10.40 -27.15 34.49
N ASP A 178 10.97 -26.94 33.31
CA ASP A 178 12.34 -27.35 32.97
C ASP A 178 13.36 -26.29 33.44
N ASP A 179 14.66 -26.55 33.28
CA ASP A 179 15.72 -25.63 33.72
C ASP A 179 15.55 -24.21 33.13
N ARG A 180 15.13 -24.14 31.86
CA ARG A 180 14.84 -22.87 31.20
C ARG A 180 13.62 -22.19 31.82
N GLY A 181 12.50 -22.89 31.96
CA GLY A 181 11.28 -22.32 32.55
C GLY A 181 11.47 -21.86 33.99
N PHE A 182 12.31 -22.53 34.78
CA PHE A 182 12.72 -22.02 36.10
C PHE A 182 13.50 -20.71 36.01
N LYS A 183 14.43 -20.58 35.06
CA LYS A 183 15.17 -19.32 34.84
C LYS A 183 14.24 -18.20 34.36
N GLU A 184 13.32 -18.49 33.44
CA GLU A 184 12.29 -17.56 32.97
C GLU A 184 11.42 -17.08 34.16
N LEU A 185 10.97 -18.00 35.03
CA LEU A 185 10.21 -17.69 36.24
C LEU A 185 11.01 -16.83 37.22
N ILE A 186 12.28 -17.14 37.46
CA ILE A 186 13.17 -16.34 38.33
C ILE A 186 13.36 -14.93 37.76
N ALA A 187 13.59 -14.81 36.46
CA ALA A 187 13.74 -13.51 35.80
C ALA A 187 12.46 -12.67 35.90
N LEU A 188 11.30 -13.26 35.57
CA LEU A 188 10.01 -12.59 35.64
C LEU A 188 9.65 -12.15 37.06
N THR A 189 9.81 -13.04 38.04
CA THR A 189 9.51 -12.71 39.45
C THR A 189 10.42 -11.61 40.00
N SER A 190 11.69 -11.62 39.60
CA SER A 190 12.63 -10.56 39.94
C SER A 190 12.24 -9.22 39.31
N ALA A 191 11.79 -9.26 38.05
CA ALA A 191 11.33 -8.07 37.34
C ALA A 191 10.05 -7.51 37.95
N ALA A 192 9.09 -8.38 38.29
CA ALA A 192 7.83 -8.02 38.95
C ALA A 192 8.08 -7.38 40.32
N GLN A 193 8.99 -7.97 41.12
CA GLN A 193 9.36 -7.42 42.41
C GLN A 193 10.01 -6.04 42.25
N ALA A 194 10.97 -5.88 41.33
CA ALA A 194 11.59 -4.58 41.06
C ALA A 194 10.57 -3.54 40.58
N TYR A 195 9.64 -3.95 39.70
CA TYR A 195 8.52 -3.12 39.25
C TYR A 195 7.64 -2.66 40.42
N GLN A 196 7.21 -3.57 41.30
CA GLN A 196 6.43 -3.23 42.50
C GLN A 196 7.16 -2.25 43.43
N MET A 197 8.48 -2.42 43.59
CA MET A 197 9.29 -1.49 44.39
C MET A 197 9.25 -0.06 43.81
N VAL A 198 9.32 0.11 42.49
CA VAL A 198 9.37 1.44 41.84
C VAL A 198 8.01 2.07 41.53
N SER A 199 7.00 1.26 41.17
CA SER A 199 5.65 1.72 40.82
C SER A 199 4.91 2.20 42.06
N GLY A 200 5.06 1.43 43.13
CA GLY A 200 4.96 1.91 44.48
C GLY A 200 3.58 1.97 45.09
N GLN A 201 3.17 0.87 45.71
CA GLN A 201 2.40 0.85 46.96
C GLN A 201 2.42 -0.59 47.49
N ILE A 202 3.02 -0.82 48.67
CA ILE A 202 2.63 -1.94 49.54
C ILE A 202 2.71 -1.44 50.99
N GLU A 203 1.55 -1.18 51.60
CA GLU A 203 1.41 -1.35 53.05
C GLU A 203 0.66 -2.66 53.25
N GLU A 204 1.29 -3.59 53.96
CA GLU A 204 0.64 -4.80 54.46
C GLU A 204 0.92 -4.72 56.00
N THR A 205 -0.04 -4.93 56.90
CA THR A 205 0.07 -4.83 58.39
C THR A 205 -0.39 -6.10 59.19
N ILE A 206 0.50 -7.06 59.57
CA ILE A 206 0.27 -8.45 60.10
C ILE A 206 -0.30 -8.29 61.51
N GLU A 207 -1.63 -8.34 61.67
CA GLU A 207 -2.24 -8.40 63.00
C GLU A 207 -2.47 -9.85 63.43
N ARG A 208 -1.60 -10.38 64.31
CA ARG A 208 -1.87 -11.63 65.04
C ARG A 208 -2.77 -11.36 66.25
N LYS A 209 -4.10 -11.38 66.06
CA LYS A 209 -5.05 -11.47 67.19
C LYS A 209 -5.29 -12.92 67.60
N GLN A 210 -4.78 -13.29 68.77
CA GLN A 210 -5.26 -14.47 69.51
C GLN A 210 -6.48 -14.04 70.35
N THR A 211 -7.67 -14.50 70.00
CA THR A 211 -8.78 -14.49 70.95
C THR A 211 -9.63 -15.74 70.81
N ALA A 212 -9.55 -16.57 71.85
CA ALA A 212 -10.59 -17.50 72.22
C ALA A 212 -11.69 -16.75 72.99
N GLU A 213 -12.91 -17.26 72.84
CA GLU A 213 -14.09 -17.07 73.70
C GLU A 213 -15.03 -15.87 73.47
N ALA A 214 -16.30 -16.23 73.63
CA ALA A 214 -17.50 -15.45 73.46
C ALA A 214 -17.68 -14.39 74.55
N LYS A 215 -18.09 -13.17 74.15
CA LYS A 215 -19.21 -12.39 74.73
C LYS A 215 -19.32 -11.03 74.04
N GLN A 216 -20.47 -10.84 73.40
CA GLN A 216 -21.30 -9.64 73.40
C GLN A 216 -20.72 -8.37 74.06
N SER A 217 -20.38 -7.37 73.24
CA SER A 217 -20.68 -5.97 73.53
C SER A 217 -20.71 -5.15 72.24
N LEU A 218 -21.84 -4.47 72.03
CA LEU A 218 -21.94 -3.30 71.18
C LEU A 218 -21.17 -2.15 71.85
N SER A 219 -20.37 -1.44 71.07
CA SER A 219 -20.13 -0.01 71.27
C SER A 219 -19.81 0.64 69.93
N VAL A 220 -20.73 1.50 69.49
CA VAL A 220 -20.57 2.47 68.41
C VAL A 220 -20.22 3.81 69.05
N GLU A 221 -19.15 4.46 68.60
CA GLU A 221 -18.83 5.91 68.69
C GLU A 221 -17.62 6.13 67.74
N SER A 222 -17.70 6.85 66.60
CA SER A 222 -17.82 8.31 66.39
C SER A 222 -16.63 9.07 67.02
N ASN A 223 -15.79 9.91 66.40
CA ASN A 223 -15.80 10.69 65.15
C ASN A 223 -14.38 11.29 64.90
N ASN A 224 -14.15 11.79 63.67
CA ASN A 224 -13.24 12.85 63.17
C ASN A 224 -12.45 12.39 61.94
N ASP A 225 -12.91 12.76 60.74
CA ASP A 225 -12.59 14.01 59.98
C ASP A 225 -11.18 13.95 59.38
N SER A 226 -10.91 14.20 58.09
CA SER A 226 -11.71 14.66 56.96
C SER A 226 -10.78 14.61 55.73
N ARG A 227 -11.14 13.83 54.70
CA ARG A 227 -10.72 13.93 53.28
C ARG A 227 -11.07 12.61 52.58
N ASP A 228 -12.21 12.59 51.89
CA ASP A 228 -12.50 11.78 50.68
C ASP A 228 -13.99 11.85 50.31
N ASN A 229 -14.38 12.88 49.56
CA ASN A 229 -15.74 13.05 49.01
C ASN A 229 -15.75 13.06 47.46
N ALA A 230 -14.94 12.22 46.82
CA ALA A 230 -15.04 11.95 45.38
C ALA A 230 -15.27 10.46 45.04
N LEU A 231 -14.98 9.54 45.96
CA LEU A 231 -15.20 8.09 45.77
C LEU A 231 -16.53 7.59 46.35
N LYS A 232 -17.21 8.39 47.18
CA LYS A 232 -18.45 8.00 47.85
C LYS A 232 -19.70 8.10 46.96
N SER A 233 -19.71 9.02 46.00
CA SER A 233 -20.85 9.20 45.08
C SER A 233 -21.02 8.07 44.06
N PHE A 234 -19.97 7.28 43.78
CA PHE A 234 -20.05 6.12 42.90
C PHE A 234 -20.48 4.84 43.64
N ALA A 235 -20.15 4.72 44.93
CA ALA A 235 -20.59 3.61 45.78
C ALA A 235 -22.06 3.75 46.22
N ASP A 236 -22.54 4.98 46.43
CA ASP A 236 -23.94 5.23 46.82
C ASP A 236 -24.93 5.00 45.66
N ALA A 237 -24.48 5.00 44.41
CA ALA A 237 -25.30 4.64 43.23
C ALA A 237 -25.44 3.12 43.03
N LEU A 238 -24.52 2.31 43.55
CA LEU A 238 -24.54 0.85 43.43
C LEU A 238 -25.21 0.15 44.62
N ILE A 239 -25.31 0.82 45.78
CA ILE A 239 -26.02 0.32 46.96
C ILE A 239 -27.52 0.66 46.90
N GLY A 240 -27.91 1.68 46.13
CA GLY A 240 -29.31 2.01 45.84
C GLY A 240 -30.09 0.96 45.02
N LEU A 241 -29.41 -0.06 44.48
CA LEU A 241 -30.02 -1.12 43.66
C LEU A 241 -30.34 -2.41 44.43
N PHE A 242 -30.01 -2.49 45.73
CA PHE A 242 -30.29 -3.66 46.58
C PHE A 242 -31.16 -3.40 47.83
N THR A 243 -31.63 -2.18 48.07
CA THR A 243 -32.55 -1.89 49.20
C THR A 243 -33.60 -0.85 48.82
N GLY A 244 -34.75 -1.32 48.32
CA GLY A 244 -35.89 -0.47 47.98
C GLY A 244 -37.14 -1.24 47.59
N ALA A 245 -37.62 -2.15 48.44
CA ALA A 245 -38.96 -2.74 48.31
C ALA A 245 -39.72 -2.63 49.63
N ALA A 246 -40.43 -1.51 49.83
CA ALA A 246 -41.59 -1.44 50.70
C ALA A 246 -42.52 -0.28 50.30
N ALA A 247 -43.76 -0.66 49.98
CA ALA A 247 -45.00 0.12 50.00
C ALA A 247 -45.20 1.25 48.97
N GLY A 248 -46.19 1.06 48.10
CA GLY A 248 -46.76 2.11 47.27
C GLY A 248 -47.83 1.60 46.29
N ALA A 249 -48.87 0.94 46.80
CA ALA A 249 -50.11 0.69 46.05
C ALA A 249 -50.71 2.04 45.61
N THR A 250 -51.23 2.24 44.40
CA THR A 250 -52.61 1.92 44.01
C THR A 250 -52.94 2.52 42.62
N VAL A 251 -54.03 2.01 42.04
CA VAL A 251 -54.88 2.55 40.94
C VAL A 251 -54.51 2.08 39.52
N LEU A 252 -55.05 0.98 38.99
CA LEU A 252 -56.43 0.69 38.53
C LEU A 252 -56.83 1.36 37.19
N PHE A 253 -56.98 0.62 36.07
CA PHE A 253 -58.23 -0.03 35.61
C PHE A 253 -58.18 -0.47 34.12
N ASN A 254 -58.81 -1.63 33.87
CA ASN A 254 -59.47 -2.15 32.64
C ASN A 254 -58.62 -2.68 31.47
N THR A 255 -58.81 -3.90 30.94
CA THR A 255 -59.82 -4.97 31.12
C THR A 255 -59.32 -6.32 30.54
N ASP A 256 -59.63 -7.42 31.23
CA ASP A 256 -60.08 -8.78 30.79
C ASP A 256 -59.33 -9.57 29.66
N PHE A 257 -59.03 -10.88 29.71
CA PHE A 257 -59.44 -12.00 30.57
C PHE A 257 -58.50 -13.23 30.37
N LYS A 258 -58.00 -13.77 31.49
CA LYS A 258 -57.73 -15.18 31.89
C LYS A 258 -56.93 -16.15 31.00
N GLY A 259 -55.78 -16.56 31.54
CA GLY A 259 -55.05 -17.80 31.20
C GLY A 259 -53.86 -18.10 32.12
N LEU A 260 -54.13 -18.26 33.43
CA LEU A 260 -53.44 -19.08 34.46
C LEU A 260 -52.00 -19.60 34.17
N LEU A 261 -51.05 -19.30 35.09
CA LEU A 261 -49.63 -19.74 35.18
C LEU A 261 -48.54 -18.81 34.59
N ALA A 262 -48.44 -17.59 35.12
CA ALA A 262 -47.25 -16.74 34.98
C ALA A 262 -46.78 -16.08 36.31
N ALA A 263 -47.08 -16.70 37.46
CA ALA A 263 -46.70 -16.12 38.77
C ALA A 263 -46.34 -17.15 39.87
N ALA A 264 -45.99 -18.39 39.52
CA ALA A 264 -45.59 -19.39 40.52
C ALA A 264 -44.59 -20.45 40.01
N VAL A 265 -43.59 -20.02 39.24
CA VAL A 265 -42.31 -20.73 38.99
C VAL A 265 -41.25 -19.61 38.82
N GLY A 266 -40.64 -19.05 39.87
CA GLY A 266 -40.41 -19.67 41.17
C GLY A 266 -39.26 -20.68 41.06
N MET A 267 -38.07 -20.19 40.72
CA MET A 267 -36.77 -20.70 41.22
C MET A 267 -36.41 -22.18 40.96
N GLY A 268 -36.79 -22.76 39.82
CA GLY A 268 -36.68 -24.21 39.60
C GLY A 268 -35.86 -24.76 38.42
N ALA A 269 -35.14 -23.96 37.61
CA ALA A 269 -34.54 -24.51 36.37
C ALA A 269 -33.15 -24.01 35.97
N THR A 270 -32.37 -23.43 36.89
CA THR A 270 -30.96 -23.07 36.63
C THR A 270 -30.04 -23.32 37.83
N LEU A 271 -30.36 -24.34 38.64
CA LEU A 271 -29.49 -24.83 39.74
C LEU A 271 -29.45 -26.36 39.85
N LEU A 272 -29.64 -27.09 38.75
CA LEU A 272 -29.60 -28.57 38.73
C LEU A 272 -28.78 -29.18 37.56
N THR A 273 -27.62 -28.60 37.24
CA THR A 273 -26.61 -29.25 36.37
C THR A 273 -25.16 -29.12 36.84
N ILE A 274 -24.90 -28.59 38.04
CA ILE A 274 -23.52 -28.54 38.59
C ILE A 274 -23.50 -29.14 40.00
N PHE A 275 -23.85 -30.42 40.13
CA PHE A 275 -23.36 -31.27 41.22
C PHE A 275 -23.36 -32.74 40.78
N GLY A 276 -22.22 -33.19 40.29
CA GLY A 276 -21.91 -34.57 39.92
C GLY A 276 -20.41 -34.85 40.04
N LEU A 277 -19.92 -34.86 41.29
CA LEU A 277 -18.76 -35.60 41.83
C LEU A 277 -17.43 -35.61 41.02
N GLN A 278 -16.42 -34.93 41.55
CA GLN A 278 -15.20 -35.65 41.92
C GLN A 278 -14.63 -35.17 43.27
N TYR A 279 -14.73 -36.12 44.18
CA TYR A 279 -14.21 -36.19 45.53
C TYR A 279 -12.67 -36.26 45.50
N THR A 280 -11.98 -35.27 46.06
CA THR A 280 -10.61 -35.46 46.56
C THR A 280 -10.50 -34.79 47.92
N SER A 281 -10.47 -35.59 48.98
CA SER A 281 -10.29 -35.09 50.34
C SER A 281 -8.84 -34.63 50.53
N SER A 282 -8.63 -33.34 50.81
CA SER A 282 -7.47 -32.92 51.58
C SER A 282 -7.96 -32.28 52.87
N ARG A 283 -7.53 -32.84 54.01
CA ARG A 283 -7.73 -32.23 55.33
C ARG A 283 -6.87 -30.96 55.38
N SER A 284 -7.48 -29.81 55.14
CA SER A 284 -6.89 -28.52 55.46
C SER A 284 -7.35 -28.10 56.85
N LYS A 285 -6.39 -28.05 57.78
CA LYS A 285 -6.55 -27.50 59.12
C LYS A 285 -6.52 -25.98 58.95
N GLU A 286 -7.66 -25.30 59.06
CA GLU A 286 -7.76 -23.86 58.86
C GLU A 286 -7.03 -23.13 60.01
N LYS A 287 -5.79 -22.73 59.75
CA LYS A 287 -5.02 -21.82 60.58
C LYS A 287 -5.08 -20.46 59.87
N LYS A 288 -6.02 -19.60 60.26
CA LYS A 288 -6.03 -18.20 59.82
C LYS A 288 -4.82 -17.49 60.44
N GLU A 289 -3.80 -17.28 59.62
CA GLU A 289 -2.67 -16.41 59.90
C GLU A 289 -2.88 -15.16 59.04
N ASP A 290 -3.43 -14.08 59.62
CA ASP A 290 -3.46 -12.79 58.93
C ASP A 290 -2.03 -12.25 58.93
N ARG A 291 -1.37 -12.46 57.78
CA ARG A 291 -0.09 -11.89 57.42
C ARG A 291 -0.33 -10.59 56.68
N THR A 292 0.27 -9.53 57.20
CA THR A 292 0.21 -8.23 56.56
C THR A 292 1.64 -7.56 56.71
N LEU A 293 2.60 -7.99 55.88
CA LEU A 293 4.01 -7.51 55.82
C LEU A 293 4.23 -6.01 55.45
N LYS A 294 4.59 -5.11 56.38
CA LYS A 294 4.79 -3.67 56.03
C LYS A 294 6.18 -3.44 55.44
N PHE A 295 6.39 -3.98 54.25
CA PHE A 295 7.58 -3.73 53.46
C PHE A 295 7.50 -2.31 52.93
N ILE A 296 8.25 -1.37 53.51
CA ILE A 296 8.49 -0.06 52.91
C ILE A 296 9.68 -0.27 51.95
N PRO A 297 9.46 -0.49 50.64
CA PRO A 297 10.55 -0.66 49.70
C PRO A 297 11.43 0.58 49.75
N ASP A 298 12.72 0.38 49.98
CA ASP A 298 13.69 1.45 49.80
C ASP A 298 13.77 1.79 48.30
N ARG A 299 13.14 2.90 47.93
CA ARG A 299 13.16 3.44 46.55
C ARG A 299 14.37 4.35 46.31
N SER A 300 15.37 4.33 47.19
CA SER A 300 16.59 5.10 47.02
C SER A 300 17.28 4.75 45.70
N VAL A 301 17.97 5.74 45.13
CA VAL A 301 18.85 5.56 43.97
C VAL A 301 19.80 4.40 44.19
N SER A 302 20.39 4.28 45.39
CA SER A 302 21.33 3.20 45.73
C SER A 302 20.74 1.80 45.65
N THR A 303 19.46 1.62 45.95
CA THR A 303 18.81 0.31 45.85
C THR A 303 18.54 -0.07 44.40
N LEU A 304 18.02 0.87 43.60
CA LEU A 304 17.78 0.64 42.17
C LEU A 304 19.09 0.43 41.39
N ASP A 305 20.13 1.20 41.73
CA ASP A 305 21.47 1.09 41.14
C ASP A 305 22.07 -0.31 41.32
N ARG A 306 21.82 -0.96 42.46
CA ARG A 306 22.27 -2.33 42.74
C ARG A 306 21.36 -3.40 42.14
N GLN A 307 20.04 -3.19 42.15
CA GLN A 307 19.08 -4.19 41.71
C GLN A 307 19.05 -4.33 40.19
N LEU A 308 19.16 -3.23 39.44
CA LEU A 308 19.03 -3.25 37.99
C LEU A 308 20.11 -4.12 37.29
N PRO A 309 21.40 -4.07 37.67
CA PRO A 309 22.42 -4.99 37.13
C PRO A 309 22.15 -6.48 37.46
N VAL A 310 21.56 -6.77 38.62
CA VAL A 310 21.19 -8.15 39.01
C VAL A 310 20.01 -8.62 38.18
N LEU A 311 19.02 -7.76 37.98
CA LEU A 311 17.85 -8.05 37.15
C LEU A 311 18.26 -8.35 35.71
N VAL A 312 19.11 -7.51 35.09
CA VAL A 312 19.63 -7.74 33.74
C VAL A 312 20.39 -9.06 33.63
N ASN A 313 21.17 -9.45 34.65
CA ASN A 313 21.84 -10.75 34.65
C ASN A 313 20.84 -11.92 34.68
N ARG A 314 19.82 -11.86 35.53
CA ARG A 314 18.79 -12.89 35.61
C ARG A 314 18.02 -13.05 34.30
N LEU A 315 17.71 -11.93 33.64
CA LEU A 315 17.15 -11.92 32.29
C LEU A 315 18.06 -12.63 31.28
N ARG A 316 19.36 -12.31 31.27
CA ARG A 316 20.34 -12.93 30.36
C ARG A 316 20.52 -14.42 30.63
N GLU A 317 20.50 -14.83 31.89
CA GLU A 317 20.51 -16.25 32.30
C GLU A 317 19.26 -17.00 31.84
N ALA A 318 18.10 -16.33 31.82
CA ALA A 318 16.86 -16.84 31.25
C ALA A 318 16.81 -16.80 29.70
N GLY A 319 17.89 -16.33 29.05
CA GLY A 319 17.97 -16.21 27.59
C GLY A 319 17.44 -14.89 27.03
N TYR A 320 16.95 -13.97 27.86
CA TYR A 320 16.50 -12.65 27.42
C TYR A 320 17.62 -11.62 27.49
N ILE A 321 18.04 -11.09 26.34
CA ILE A 321 19.18 -10.17 26.22
C ILE A 321 18.64 -8.75 25.97
N PRO A 322 18.58 -7.88 27.00
CA PRO A 322 17.93 -6.58 26.88
C PRO A 322 18.71 -5.62 25.98
N VAL A 323 17.97 -4.94 25.10
CA VAL A 323 18.39 -3.84 24.22
C VAL A 323 17.46 -2.66 24.50
N PHE A 324 18.01 -1.61 25.10
CA PHE A 324 17.28 -0.40 25.49
C PHE A 324 17.27 0.58 24.32
N VAL A 325 16.09 1.01 23.88
CA VAL A 325 15.92 1.98 22.80
C VAL A 325 15.36 3.25 23.40
N VAL A 326 16.17 4.29 23.51
CA VAL A 326 15.78 5.59 24.04
C VAL A 326 15.38 6.48 22.87
N ASP A 327 14.08 6.59 22.60
CA ASP A 327 13.55 7.37 21.49
C ASP A 327 13.20 8.82 21.92
N GLU A 328 13.13 9.72 20.93
CA GLU A 328 12.72 11.11 21.07
C GLU A 328 13.52 11.93 22.10
N LEU A 329 14.81 11.58 22.28
CA LEU A 329 15.68 12.32 23.19
C LEU A 329 15.88 13.78 22.74
N ASP A 330 15.72 14.03 21.44
CA ASP A 330 15.70 15.37 20.85
C ASP A 330 14.51 16.20 21.30
N LYS A 331 13.46 15.66 21.93
CA LYS A 331 12.35 16.48 22.45
C LYS A 331 12.60 17.05 23.84
N VAL A 332 13.66 16.61 24.52
CA VAL A 332 13.95 17.01 25.91
C VAL A 332 14.75 18.32 26.00
N ILE A 333 14.58 19.20 25.00
CA ILE A 333 15.43 20.37 24.66
C ILE A 333 15.52 21.42 25.77
N ALA A 334 14.60 21.40 26.75
CA ALA A 334 14.68 22.27 27.92
C ALA A 334 15.93 22.01 28.79
N TYR A 335 16.63 20.88 28.61
CA TYR A 335 17.82 20.57 29.39
C TYR A 335 19.13 20.84 28.64
N PRO A 336 20.13 21.44 29.30
CA PRO A 336 21.48 21.52 28.76
C PRO A 336 21.97 20.10 28.40
N TYR A 337 22.58 19.95 27.22
CA TYR A 337 23.22 18.69 26.80
C TYR A 337 24.17 18.09 27.86
N GLU A 338 24.66 18.91 28.78
CA GLU A 338 25.43 18.51 29.97
C GLU A 338 24.66 17.54 30.89
N GLN A 339 23.36 17.72 31.11
CA GLN A 339 22.58 16.84 31.99
C GLN A 339 22.44 15.44 31.40
N PHE A 340 22.24 15.35 30.08
CA PHE A 340 22.26 14.06 29.40
C PHE A 340 23.66 13.43 29.44
N GLY A 341 24.73 14.23 29.26
CA GLY A 341 26.11 13.76 29.47
C GLY A 341 26.33 13.20 30.88
N ASN A 342 25.81 13.87 31.90
CA ASN A 342 25.86 13.42 33.29
C ASN A 342 25.07 12.12 33.52
N LEU A 343 23.91 11.98 32.90
CA LEU A 343 23.13 10.75 32.96
C LEU A 343 23.87 9.58 32.30
N VAL A 344 24.42 9.78 31.10
CA VAL A 344 25.21 8.75 30.40
C VAL A 344 26.47 8.40 31.21
N ALA A 345 27.12 9.38 31.82
CA ALA A 345 28.26 9.17 32.70
C ALA A 345 27.88 8.33 33.93
N TYR A 346 26.72 8.59 34.56
CA TYR A 346 26.21 7.80 35.67
C TYR A 346 25.91 6.36 35.24
N LEU A 347 25.20 6.18 34.12
CA LEU A 347 24.83 4.87 33.59
C LEU A 347 26.02 4.10 32.99
N LYS A 348 27.20 4.71 32.86
CA LYS A 348 28.36 4.13 32.15
C LYS A 348 28.73 2.73 32.61
N PHE A 349 28.74 2.46 33.92
CA PHE A 349 29.04 1.11 34.44
C PHE A 349 27.96 0.10 34.05
N PHE A 350 26.68 0.50 34.19
CA PHE A 350 25.55 -0.33 33.77
C PHE A 350 25.55 -0.61 32.27
N ILE A 351 25.90 0.39 31.45
CA ILE A 351 25.99 0.28 29.99
C ILE A 351 27.17 -0.58 29.56
N ALA A 352 28.38 -0.29 30.06
CA ALA A 352 29.60 -0.93 29.57
C ALA A 352 29.65 -2.44 29.84
N GLU A 353 29.11 -2.89 30.97
CA GLU A 353 29.27 -4.27 31.39
C GLU A 353 28.15 -5.21 30.94
N ARG A 354 26.90 -4.74 30.85
CA ARG A 354 25.75 -5.65 30.89
C ARG A 354 24.60 -5.34 29.93
N SER A 355 24.56 -4.16 29.33
CA SER A 355 23.40 -3.69 28.57
C SER A 355 23.77 -3.06 27.22
N PHE A 356 22.81 -3.06 26.29
CA PHE A 356 22.96 -2.44 24.98
C PHE A 356 21.97 -1.29 24.86
N PHE A 357 22.46 -0.08 24.67
CA PHE A 357 21.64 1.13 24.54
C PHE A 357 21.75 1.70 23.14
N CYS A 358 20.59 2.02 22.55
CA CYS A 358 20.43 2.81 21.34
C CYS A 358 19.79 4.14 21.72
N PHE A 359 20.52 5.24 21.64
CA PHE A 359 20.01 6.58 21.89
C PHE A 359 19.63 7.24 20.56
N LEU A 360 18.35 7.51 20.35
CA LEU A 360 17.85 8.11 19.11
C LEU A 360 17.72 9.62 19.28
N THR A 361 18.41 10.37 18.42
CA THR A 361 18.42 11.84 18.47
C THR A 361 18.22 12.45 17.09
N ASP A 362 18.03 13.75 17.05
CA ASP A 362 18.08 14.52 15.82
C ASP A 362 19.54 14.72 15.34
N ARG A 363 19.67 15.41 14.21
CA ARG A 363 20.98 15.82 13.67
C ARG A 363 21.68 16.83 14.57
N ASN A 364 20.95 17.75 15.19
CA ASN A 364 21.55 18.86 15.93
C ASN A 364 22.40 18.35 17.09
N TYR A 365 21.94 17.32 17.80
CA TYR A 365 22.71 16.72 18.87
C TYR A 365 24.00 16.04 18.37
N PHE A 366 23.96 15.41 17.18
CA PHE A 366 25.13 14.81 16.56
C PHE A 366 26.18 15.87 16.20
N ASP A 367 25.74 16.95 15.57
CA ASP A 367 26.59 18.07 15.17
C ASP A 367 27.19 18.74 16.42
N TYR A 368 26.39 18.96 17.48
CA TYR A 368 26.86 19.45 18.78
C TYR A 368 27.98 18.58 19.37
N LEU A 369 27.82 17.26 19.38
CA LEU A 369 28.85 16.35 19.89
C LEU A 369 30.12 16.35 19.04
N ASN A 370 30.00 16.50 17.72
CA ASN A 370 31.15 16.62 16.83
C ASN A 370 31.89 17.94 17.06
N ASP A 371 31.17 19.05 17.25
CA ASP A 371 31.78 20.34 17.56
C ASP A 371 32.52 20.30 18.89
N LEU A 372 31.93 19.72 19.95
CA LEU A 372 32.64 19.48 21.21
C LEU A 372 33.89 18.62 21.01
N SER A 373 33.81 17.64 20.11
CA SER A 373 34.93 16.75 19.81
C SER A 373 36.04 17.40 19.02
N ARG A 374 35.75 18.42 18.21
CA ARG A 374 36.74 19.22 17.49
C ARG A 374 37.42 20.25 18.40
N GLN A 375 36.73 20.74 19.42
CA GLN A 375 37.25 21.77 20.32
C GLN A 375 38.32 21.26 21.30
N LYS A 376 38.33 19.96 21.62
CA LYS A 376 39.27 19.35 22.57
C LYS A 376 39.85 18.06 21.98
N PRO A 377 41.15 17.75 22.13
CA PRO A 377 41.73 16.51 21.60
C PRO A 377 41.17 15.23 22.26
N TYR A 378 40.55 15.33 23.43
CA TYR A 378 39.93 14.21 24.16
C TYR A 378 38.71 14.69 24.99
N PRO A 379 37.60 15.11 24.35
CA PRO A 379 36.34 15.37 25.05
C PRO A 379 35.90 14.14 25.87
N LYS A 380 35.28 14.38 27.02
CA LYS A 380 34.68 13.29 27.83
C LYS A 380 33.60 12.55 27.03
N GLU A 381 32.96 13.28 26.13
CA GLU A 381 31.90 12.88 25.22
C GLU A 381 32.33 11.80 24.21
N HIS A 382 33.62 11.63 23.94
CA HIS A 382 34.10 10.47 23.16
C HIS A 382 33.93 9.15 23.90
N THR A 383 33.83 9.17 25.23
CA THR A 383 33.68 7.95 26.04
C THR A 383 32.23 7.57 26.32
N TYR A 384 31.26 8.40 25.90
CA TYR A 384 29.83 8.18 26.14
C TYR A 384 29.24 7.13 25.21
N PHE A 385 29.67 7.12 23.96
CA PHE A 385 29.14 6.25 22.91
C PHE A 385 30.26 5.43 22.28
N THR A 386 30.07 4.12 22.20
CA THR A 386 30.95 3.22 21.45
C THR A 386 30.91 3.55 19.96
N HIS A 387 29.71 3.85 19.44
CA HIS A 387 29.49 4.23 18.04
C HIS A 387 28.57 5.45 17.98
N ARG A 388 28.85 6.36 17.05
CA ARG A 388 27.98 7.48 16.67
C ARG A 388 27.54 7.25 15.23
N LEU A 389 26.35 6.72 15.06
CA LEU A 389 25.79 6.37 13.75
C LEU A 389 24.91 7.51 13.25
N PHE A 390 25.15 7.97 12.03
CA PHE A 390 24.28 8.92 11.36
C PHE A 390 23.49 8.18 10.27
N VAL A 391 22.16 8.23 10.36
CA VAL A 391 21.25 7.54 9.43
C VAL A 391 21.09 8.40 8.18
N LEU A 392 21.89 8.07 7.16
CA LEU A 392 21.80 8.62 5.82
C LEU A 392 21.65 7.45 4.83
N HIS A 393 20.68 7.57 3.92
CA HIS A 393 20.49 6.59 2.84
C HIS A 393 21.21 7.06 1.59
N ARG A 394 22.01 6.17 0.99
CA ARG A 394 22.64 6.40 -0.31
C ARG A 394 21.64 6.09 -1.43
N PRO A 395 21.89 6.58 -2.67
CA PRO A 395 21.05 6.22 -3.82
C PRO A 395 20.85 4.71 -3.96
N ALA A 396 21.93 3.93 -3.83
CA ALA A 396 21.86 2.48 -3.88
C ALA A 396 20.93 1.87 -2.81
N ASP A 397 20.93 2.42 -1.59
CA ASP A 397 20.09 1.92 -0.49
C ASP A 397 18.60 2.13 -0.78
N LEU A 398 18.25 3.28 -1.36
CA LEU A 398 16.87 3.63 -1.71
C LEU A 398 16.37 2.91 -2.96
N HIS A 399 17.23 2.71 -3.96
CA HIS A 399 16.92 1.85 -5.12
C HIS A 399 16.68 0.41 -4.69
N ASN A 400 17.51 -0.13 -3.79
CA ASN A 400 17.30 -1.47 -3.23
C ASN A 400 15.99 -1.54 -2.45
N PHE A 401 15.68 -0.51 -1.64
CA PHE A 401 14.41 -0.42 -0.93
C PHE A 401 13.22 -0.39 -1.88
N TYR A 402 13.28 0.42 -2.94
CA TYR A 402 12.26 0.47 -3.99
C TYR A 402 12.06 -0.91 -4.62
N ASN A 403 13.14 -1.57 -5.03
CA ASN A 403 13.09 -2.89 -5.64
C ASN A 403 12.57 -3.98 -4.68
N ASP A 404 12.93 -3.94 -3.39
CA ASP A 404 12.45 -4.89 -2.39
C ASP A 404 10.94 -4.75 -2.10
N GLN A 405 10.38 -3.54 -2.29
CA GLN A 405 8.94 -3.26 -2.17
C GLN A 405 8.15 -3.71 -3.42
N LEU A 406 8.81 -3.75 -4.58
CA LEU A 406 8.19 -4.18 -5.82
C LEU A 406 8.32 -5.69 -5.98
N LEU A 407 7.22 -6.42 -5.79
CA LEU A 407 7.15 -7.79 -6.29
C LEU A 407 6.88 -7.69 -7.79
N MET A 408 7.93 -7.89 -8.59
CA MET A 408 7.73 -8.28 -9.98
C MET A 408 6.95 -9.60 -9.95
N THR A 409 5.65 -9.51 -10.27
CA THR A 409 4.88 -10.72 -10.52
C THR A 409 5.51 -11.36 -11.74
N ASP A 410 6.05 -12.57 -11.57
CA ASP A 410 6.65 -13.31 -12.66
C ASP A 410 5.63 -13.32 -13.81
N PRO A 411 5.98 -12.79 -15.00
CA PRO A 411 5.03 -12.66 -16.09
C PRO A 411 4.39 -14.00 -16.41
N THR A 412 5.02 -15.13 -16.07
CA THR A 412 4.46 -16.48 -16.21
C THR A 412 3.23 -16.76 -15.34
N GLY A 413 3.17 -16.20 -14.13
CA GLY A 413 2.00 -16.27 -13.24
C GLY A 413 0.91 -15.27 -13.64
N ALA A 414 1.30 -14.09 -14.14
CA ALA A 414 0.38 -13.10 -14.70
C ALA A 414 -0.13 -13.49 -16.09
N THR A 415 0.60 -14.28 -16.88
CA THR A 415 0.09 -14.95 -18.08
C THR A 415 -0.85 -16.07 -17.69
N ALA A 416 -0.70 -16.77 -16.57
CA ALA A 416 -1.80 -17.63 -16.11
C ALA A 416 -3.05 -16.83 -15.71
N VAL A 417 -2.93 -15.53 -15.40
CA VAL A 417 -4.03 -14.59 -15.16
C VAL A 417 -4.58 -13.94 -16.45
N LEU A 418 -3.75 -13.77 -17.48
CA LEU A 418 -4.09 -13.08 -18.72
C LEU A 418 -4.30 -14.00 -19.93
N ASP A 419 -3.62 -15.16 -20.02
CA ASP A 419 -3.83 -16.21 -21.04
C ASP A 419 -5.11 -17.01 -20.82
N SER A 420 -5.78 -16.78 -19.70
CA SER A 420 -6.75 -17.71 -19.20
C SER A 420 -8.18 -17.13 -19.19
N GLY A 421 -8.30 -15.81 -19.19
CA GLY A 421 -9.60 -15.15 -19.27
C GLY A 421 -9.96 -14.58 -20.63
N THR A 422 -9.02 -14.04 -21.40
CA THR A 422 -9.41 -13.26 -22.59
C THR A 422 -8.34 -13.24 -23.68
N GLY A 423 -8.55 -14.04 -24.73
CA GLY A 423 -7.75 -14.00 -25.95
C GLY A 423 -7.88 -12.65 -26.66
N LEU A 424 -7.07 -11.70 -26.22
CA LEU A 424 -6.71 -10.44 -26.87
C LEU A 424 -5.28 -10.59 -27.38
N SER A 425 -5.14 -11.27 -28.52
CA SER A 425 -3.92 -11.28 -29.33
C SER A 425 -4.12 -10.45 -30.60
N GLY A 426 -4.75 -9.28 -30.48
CA GLY A 426 -4.69 -8.22 -31.48
C GLY A 426 -4.44 -6.89 -30.78
N THR A 427 -3.31 -6.27 -31.10
CA THR A 427 -2.76 -4.95 -30.72
C THR A 427 -3.65 -3.91 -30.01
N LEU A 428 -4.12 -4.17 -28.79
CA LEU A 428 -3.97 -3.22 -27.70
C LEU A 428 -2.89 -3.85 -26.82
N GLN A 429 -1.63 -3.62 -27.21
CA GLN A 429 -0.53 -3.75 -26.27
C GLN A 429 -0.89 -2.78 -25.14
N ASN A 430 -1.55 -3.25 -24.08
CA ASN A 430 -1.29 -2.68 -22.77
C ASN A 430 0.22 -2.78 -22.68
N PRO A 431 0.95 -1.65 -22.78
CA PRO A 431 2.39 -1.71 -22.91
C PRO A 431 2.85 -2.58 -21.75
N ILE A 432 3.47 -3.71 -22.09
CA ILE A 432 4.24 -4.44 -21.11
C ILE A 432 5.19 -3.36 -20.60
N LEU A 433 5.05 -3.00 -19.32
CA LEU A 433 5.96 -2.05 -18.72
C LEU A 433 7.34 -2.57 -19.01
N ASP A 434 8.03 -1.86 -19.86
CA ASP A 434 9.42 -2.10 -20.11
C ASP A 434 10.12 -1.90 -18.76
N ASP A 435 11.08 -2.76 -18.42
CA ASP A 435 11.90 -2.64 -17.20
C ASP A 435 12.45 -1.21 -17.06
N THR A 436 12.67 -0.55 -18.20
CA THR A 436 12.98 0.86 -18.31
C THR A 436 11.98 1.78 -17.62
N GLU A 437 10.65 1.63 -17.79
CA GLU A 437 9.66 2.51 -17.15
C GLU A 437 9.64 2.35 -15.62
N ILE A 438 9.90 1.14 -15.13
CA ILE A 438 10.04 0.86 -13.69
C ILE A 438 11.28 1.59 -13.15
N GLN A 439 12.39 1.53 -13.88
CA GLN A 439 13.61 2.23 -13.48
C GLN A 439 13.44 3.75 -13.55
N LEU A 440 12.78 4.29 -14.58
CA LEU A 440 12.46 5.72 -14.66
C LEU A 440 11.56 6.16 -13.50
N LEU A 441 10.57 5.35 -13.14
CA LEU A 441 9.74 5.60 -11.98
C LEU A 441 10.58 5.68 -10.71
N SER A 442 11.58 4.80 -10.54
CA SER A 442 12.47 4.86 -9.37
C SER A 442 13.16 6.23 -9.29
N TYR A 443 13.78 6.74 -10.36
CA TYR A 443 14.43 8.04 -10.34
C TYR A 443 13.44 9.20 -10.09
N LEU A 444 12.25 9.15 -10.70
CA LEU A 444 11.21 10.13 -10.44
C LEU A 444 10.80 10.15 -8.96
N LEU A 445 10.61 8.99 -8.35
CA LEU A 445 10.22 8.86 -6.96
C LEU A 445 11.34 9.27 -6.00
N LEU A 446 12.59 8.88 -6.27
CA LEU A 446 13.74 9.32 -5.48
C LEU A 446 13.93 10.85 -5.55
N HIS A 447 13.72 11.45 -6.72
CA HIS A 447 13.72 12.91 -6.88
C HIS A 447 12.68 13.57 -5.97
N LYS A 448 11.41 13.12 -6.10
CA LYS A 448 10.29 13.68 -5.34
C LYS A 448 10.44 13.45 -3.84
N ALA A 449 11.03 12.32 -3.44
CA ALA A 449 11.38 12.03 -2.06
C ALA A 449 12.62 12.78 -1.56
N ARG A 450 13.40 13.40 -2.45
CA ARG A 450 14.65 14.13 -2.13
C ARG A 450 15.60 13.30 -1.26
N MET A 451 15.74 12.02 -1.60
CA MET A 451 16.53 11.03 -0.84
C MET A 451 16.03 10.71 0.58
N HIS A 452 14.78 11.04 0.92
CA HIS A 452 14.18 10.66 2.21
C HIS A 452 13.39 9.35 2.09
N ALA A 453 13.82 8.32 2.83
CA ALA A 453 13.17 7.01 2.80
C ALA A 453 11.69 7.05 3.25
N PHE A 454 11.34 7.93 4.19
CA PHE A 454 9.95 8.11 4.62
C PHE A 454 9.07 8.71 3.50
N ASP A 455 9.53 9.79 2.87
CA ASP A 455 8.81 10.42 1.77
C ASP A 455 8.68 9.46 0.57
N LEU A 456 9.73 8.66 0.29
CA LEU A 456 9.68 7.62 -0.73
C LEU A 456 8.61 6.56 -0.42
N ARG A 457 8.52 6.10 0.83
CA ARG A 457 7.47 5.17 1.27
C ARG A 457 6.08 5.79 1.12
N GLN A 458 5.91 7.06 1.46
CA GLN A 458 4.63 7.75 1.33
C GLN A 458 4.22 7.91 -0.14
N LEU A 459 5.15 8.31 -1.01
CA LEU A 459 4.91 8.41 -2.45
C LEU A 459 4.53 7.04 -3.05
N LEU A 460 5.24 5.98 -2.67
CA LEU A 460 4.88 4.62 -3.07
C LEU A 460 3.48 4.25 -2.59
N SER A 461 3.15 4.54 -1.33
CA SER A 461 1.82 4.27 -0.77
C SER A 461 0.70 4.98 -1.51
N ASN A 462 0.96 6.20 -2.01
CA ASN A 462 -0.02 6.98 -2.76
C ASN A 462 -0.23 6.48 -4.20
N LEU A 463 0.72 5.72 -4.74
CA LEU A 463 0.59 5.10 -6.07
C LEU A 463 -0.15 3.75 -6.03
N ILE A 464 -0.40 3.20 -4.84
CA ILE A 464 -1.06 1.92 -4.65
C ILE A 464 -2.58 2.09 -4.75
N THR A 465 -3.22 1.32 -5.63
CA THR A 465 -4.68 1.18 -5.72
C THR A 465 -5.22 0.22 -4.65
N GLN A 466 -6.55 0.09 -4.54
CA GLN A 466 -7.18 -0.82 -3.55
C GLN A 466 -6.74 -2.29 -3.69
N ASP A 467 -6.26 -2.71 -4.86
CA ASP A 467 -5.82 -4.07 -5.16
C ASP A 467 -4.31 -4.31 -4.96
N ASP A 468 -3.61 -3.42 -4.26
CA ASP A 468 -2.14 -3.45 -4.10
C ASP A 468 -1.37 -3.33 -5.43
N LEU A 469 -2.01 -2.74 -6.46
CA LEU A 469 -1.42 -2.49 -7.77
C LEU A 469 -0.91 -1.05 -7.85
N ILE A 470 0.24 -0.84 -8.50
CA ILE A 470 0.78 0.51 -8.70
C ILE A 470 0.19 1.10 -9.98
N GLN A 471 -0.51 2.23 -9.86
CA GLN A 471 -0.90 3.04 -10.99
C GLN A 471 0.27 3.93 -11.40
N LEU A 472 0.79 3.71 -12.60
CA LEU A 472 1.88 4.55 -13.09
C LEU A 472 1.34 5.86 -13.64
N PRO A 473 2.08 6.96 -13.42
CA PRO A 473 1.80 8.19 -14.14
C PRO A 473 1.86 7.94 -15.65
N ASN A 474 0.81 8.29 -16.37
CA ASN A 474 0.80 8.20 -17.82
C ASN A 474 1.89 9.12 -18.38
N GLY A 475 2.69 8.60 -19.32
CA GLY A 475 3.67 9.41 -20.04
C GLY A 475 4.95 9.73 -19.28
N LEU A 476 5.48 8.83 -18.45
CA LEU A 476 6.82 8.99 -17.83
C LEU A 476 7.91 9.39 -18.85
N ARG A 477 7.82 8.87 -20.07
CA ARG A 477 8.74 9.16 -21.18
C ARG A 477 8.34 10.38 -22.01
N THR A 478 7.07 10.71 -22.08
CA THR A 478 6.55 11.75 -22.98
C THR A 478 6.41 13.10 -22.28
N TYR A 479 6.14 13.08 -20.97
CA TYR A 479 5.92 14.27 -20.18
C TYR A 479 7.24 14.92 -19.78
N LEU A 480 7.46 16.15 -20.26
CA LEU A 480 8.73 16.84 -20.13
C LEU A 480 9.08 17.14 -18.66
N GLY A 481 8.09 17.43 -17.81
CA GLY A 481 8.31 17.63 -16.37
C GLY A 481 8.91 16.38 -15.69
N TYR A 482 8.42 15.19 -16.03
CA TYR A 482 8.96 13.93 -15.48
C TYR A 482 10.37 13.67 -16.00
N ARG A 483 10.64 13.94 -17.29
CA ARG A 483 11.99 13.84 -17.86
C ARG A 483 12.99 14.71 -17.11
N PHE A 484 12.63 15.95 -16.79
CA PHE A 484 13.49 16.84 -16.01
C PHE A 484 13.71 16.34 -14.57
N HIS A 485 12.68 15.86 -13.88
CA HIS A 485 12.84 15.25 -12.55
C HIS A 485 13.81 14.06 -12.59
N ILE A 486 13.67 13.19 -13.59
CA ILE A 486 14.54 12.02 -13.78
C ILE A 486 15.97 12.46 -14.10
N LEU A 487 16.15 13.40 -15.04
CA LEU A 487 17.47 13.94 -15.42
C LEU A 487 18.19 14.54 -14.20
N ILE A 488 17.48 15.35 -13.41
CA ILE A 488 18.02 15.94 -12.19
C ILE A 488 18.49 14.84 -11.23
N GLN A 489 17.64 13.83 -10.97
CA GLN A 489 18.01 12.75 -10.08
C GLN A 489 19.21 11.95 -10.56
N VAL A 490 19.22 11.56 -11.83
CA VAL A 490 20.33 10.80 -12.43
C VAL A 490 21.64 11.56 -12.29
N THR A 491 21.62 12.88 -12.50
CA THR A 491 22.83 13.70 -12.39
C THR A 491 23.27 13.92 -10.95
N ILE A 492 22.31 14.06 -10.01
CA ILE A 492 22.60 14.07 -8.57
C ILE A 492 23.28 12.76 -8.17
N GLU A 493 22.74 11.61 -8.56
CA GLU A 493 23.34 10.31 -8.25
C GLU A 493 24.71 10.13 -8.91
N TRP A 494 24.88 10.64 -10.12
CA TRP A 494 26.19 10.68 -10.76
C TRP A 494 27.18 11.47 -9.91
N LEU A 495 26.90 12.74 -9.57
CA LEU A 495 27.80 13.57 -8.74
C LEU A 495 28.12 12.92 -7.39
N LEU A 496 27.12 12.35 -6.71
CA LEU A 496 27.30 11.68 -5.42
C LEU A 496 28.24 10.46 -5.51
N ASN A 497 28.40 9.89 -6.70
CA ASN A 497 29.29 8.76 -6.96
C ASN A 497 30.65 9.17 -7.54
N GLN A 498 30.95 10.46 -7.69
CA GLN A 498 32.20 10.94 -8.28
C GLN A 498 33.20 11.53 -7.27
N GLY A 499 34.49 11.29 -7.55
CA GLY A 499 35.64 12.01 -7.01
C GLY A 499 35.64 12.27 -5.49
N GLU A 500 35.97 13.51 -5.14
CA GLU A 500 36.11 13.97 -3.76
C GLU A 500 34.77 13.96 -2.99
N LEU A 501 33.64 14.19 -3.68
CA LEU A 501 32.33 14.20 -3.04
C LEU A 501 31.99 12.80 -2.49
N LYS A 502 32.17 11.75 -3.29
CA LYS A 502 31.99 10.37 -2.83
C LYS A 502 32.93 10.03 -1.66
N ALA A 503 34.22 10.34 -1.79
CA ALA A 503 35.20 10.08 -0.75
C ALA A 503 34.83 10.77 0.58
N ARG A 504 34.31 11.99 0.49
CA ARG A 504 33.85 12.74 1.65
C ARG A 504 32.57 12.18 2.26
N LEU A 505 31.60 11.74 1.46
CA LEU A 505 30.39 11.06 1.93
C LEU A 505 30.70 9.73 2.64
N ASP A 506 31.71 9.01 2.17
CA ASP A 506 32.19 7.77 2.79
C ASP A 506 32.84 8.02 4.16
N GLN A 507 33.54 9.14 4.32
CA GLN A 507 34.26 9.50 5.55
C GLN A 507 33.38 10.25 6.55
N GLU A 508 32.49 11.13 6.08
CA GLU A 508 31.70 12.06 6.88
C GLU A 508 30.19 11.94 6.55
N PRO A 509 29.48 10.91 7.03
CA PRO A 509 28.07 10.70 6.69
C PRO A 509 27.14 11.88 7.02
N HIS A 510 27.48 12.69 8.04
CA HIS A 510 26.71 13.88 8.41
C HIS A 510 26.83 15.03 7.39
N PHE A 511 27.96 15.10 6.67
CA PHE A 511 28.13 16.02 5.54
C PHE A 511 27.16 15.69 4.39
N GLY A 512 26.75 14.42 4.27
CA GLY A 512 25.91 13.98 3.17
C GLY A 512 24.54 14.62 3.10
N GLN A 513 23.94 15.02 4.22
CA GLN A 513 22.72 15.83 4.13
C GLN A 513 23.00 17.21 3.53
N LEU A 514 24.08 17.89 3.94
CA LEU A 514 24.41 19.20 3.37
C LEU A 514 24.64 19.08 1.85
N ALA A 515 25.29 18.01 1.41
CA ALA A 515 25.41 17.68 0.00
C ALA A 515 24.03 17.49 -0.66
N TYR A 516 23.13 16.69 -0.08
CA TYR A 516 21.78 16.50 -0.64
C TYR A 516 20.98 17.80 -0.68
N ASP A 517 20.90 18.56 0.42
CA ASP A 517 20.15 19.82 0.45
C ASP A 517 20.72 20.84 -0.57
N THR A 518 22.04 20.85 -0.79
CA THR A 518 22.70 21.65 -1.83
C THR A 518 22.33 21.18 -3.24
N LEU A 519 22.44 19.89 -3.51
CA LEU A 519 22.16 19.34 -4.85
C LEU A 519 20.66 19.41 -5.23
N TYR A 520 19.75 19.35 -4.25
CA TYR A 520 18.32 19.58 -4.48
C TYR A 520 17.91 21.06 -4.42
N TYR A 521 18.82 22.00 -4.15
CA TYR A 521 18.50 23.42 -4.09
C TYR A 521 17.87 23.94 -5.40
N PRO A 522 18.45 23.67 -6.60
CA PRO A 522 17.85 24.09 -7.87
C PRO A 522 16.44 23.54 -8.07
N SER A 523 16.25 22.25 -7.81
CA SER A 523 14.96 21.59 -7.94
C SER A 523 13.91 22.20 -7.01
N ARG A 524 14.27 22.59 -5.78
CA ARG A 524 13.33 23.23 -4.86
C ARG A 524 12.91 24.63 -5.34
N CYS A 525 13.85 25.42 -5.86
CA CYS A 525 13.52 26.72 -6.48
C CYS A 525 12.57 26.52 -7.67
N TRP A 526 12.87 25.53 -8.53
CA TRP A 526 12.06 25.18 -9.68
C TRP A 526 10.64 24.71 -9.31
N GLU A 527 10.51 23.80 -8.34
CA GLU A 527 9.22 23.29 -7.87
C GLU A 527 8.35 24.36 -7.17
N LYS A 528 8.98 25.38 -6.58
CA LYS A 528 8.28 26.55 -6.02
C LYS A 528 7.78 27.52 -7.08
N GLY A 529 8.20 27.37 -8.34
CA GLY A 529 7.90 28.33 -9.40
C GLY A 529 8.70 29.63 -9.27
N GLU A 530 9.87 29.60 -8.62
CA GLU A 530 10.77 30.76 -8.64
C GLU A 530 11.21 31.01 -10.09
N PRO A 531 11.11 32.25 -10.62
CA PRO A 531 11.40 32.53 -12.03
C PRO A 531 12.90 32.44 -12.35
N GLU A 532 13.75 32.61 -11.33
CA GLU A 532 15.20 32.58 -11.43
C GLU A 532 15.79 31.64 -10.37
N LEU A 533 16.88 30.97 -10.72
CA LEU A 533 17.75 30.26 -9.79
C LEU A 533 18.94 31.16 -9.43
N ASP A 534 19.02 31.53 -8.16
CA ASP A 534 20.17 32.26 -7.60
C ASP A 534 21.20 31.30 -7.01
N ALA A 535 22.15 30.86 -7.83
CA ALA A 535 23.21 29.95 -7.41
C ALA A 535 24.45 30.68 -6.85
N ARG A 536 24.31 31.93 -6.38
CA ARG A 536 25.38 32.61 -5.66
C ARG A 536 25.64 31.96 -4.30
N LYS A 537 26.88 32.06 -3.84
CA LYS A 537 27.33 31.42 -2.60
C LYS A 537 26.57 31.93 -1.38
N GLU A 538 26.28 33.23 -1.33
CA GLU A 538 25.52 33.86 -0.24
C GLU A 538 24.08 33.35 -0.17
N SER A 539 23.46 33.12 -1.33
CA SER A 539 22.10 32.59 -1.44
C SER A 539 22.05 31.12 -1.03
N LEU A 540 23.04 30.32 -1.44
CA LEU A 540 23.20 28.95 -0.97
C LEU A 540 23.45 28.89 0.54
N GLU A 541 24.34 29.73 1.09
CA GLU A 541 24.63 29.81 2.52
C GLU A 541 23.36 30.13 3.32
N LYS A 542 22.63 31.17 2.89
CA LYS A 542 21.36 31.56 3.52
C LYS A 542 20.38 30.39 3.52
N TYR A 543 20.22 29.71 2.39
CA TYR A 543 19.36 28.55 2.27
C TYR A 543 19.78 27.38 3.19
N LEU A 544 21.06 27.00 3.20
CA LEU A 544 21.56 25.92 4.05
C LEU A 544 21.49 26.27 5.54
N ASN A 545 21.74 27.52 5.90
CA ASN A 545 21.55 28.01 7.26
C ASN A 545 20.07 27.96 7.65
N THR A 546 19.13 28.37 6.78
CA THR A 546 17.69 28.19 7.07
C THR A 546 17.32 26.72 7.27
N ARG A 547 17.87 25.80 6.46
CA ARG A 547 17.62 24.36 6.60
C ARG A 547 18.19 23.77 7.89
N THR A 548 19.29 24.33 8.39
CA THR A 548 19.92 23.91 9.65
C THR A 548 19.21 24.56 10.86
N LEU A 549 18.87 25.85 10.76
CA LEU A 549 18.28 26.68 11.82
C LEU A 549 16.78 26.47 12.01
N PHE A 550 16.02 26.16 10.96
CA PHE A 550 14.58 25.91 11.08
C PHE A 550 14.29 24.76 12.07
N ASN A 551 15.21 23.78 12.14
CA ASN A 551 15.15 22.75 13.18
C ASN A 551 15.34 23.35 14.58
N HIS A 552 16.19 24.36 14.74
CA HIS A 552 16.46 24.98 16.04
C HIS A 552 15.36 25.96 16.52
N GLN A 553 14.73 26.71 15.61
CA GLN A 553 13.76 27.76 15.95
C GLN A 553 12.34 27.24 16.21
N LEU A 554 11.88 26.21 15.47
CA LEU A 554 10.60 25.52 15.76
C LEU A 554 10.54 24.99 17.21
N HIS A 555 11.71 24.69 17.79
CA HIS A 555 11.81 24.21 19.15
C HIS A 555 11.80 25.33 20.20
N GLN A 556 12.32 26.52 19.88
CA GLN A 556 12.26 27.66 20.80
C GLN A 556 10.86 28.28 20.87
N ALA A 557 10.14 28.34 19.73
CA ALA A 557 8.80 28.92 19.65
C ALA A 557 7.71 28.18 20.46
N ASN A 558 7.97 26.93 20.88
CA ASN A 558 7.03 26.13 21.70
C ASN A 558 7.31 26.21 23.20
N THR A 559 8.29 27.00 23.63
CA THR A 559 8.45 27.31 25.06
C THR A 559 7.49 28.45 25.37
N PRO A 560 6.48 28.28 26.25
CA PRO A 560 5.59 29.37 26.59
C PRO A 560 6.41 30.54 27.11
N GLN A 561 6.40 31.66 26.37
CA GLN A 561 6.90 32.94 26.86
C GLN A 561 5.96 33.39 27.98
N ASP A 562 6.18 32.89 29.18
CA ASP A 562 5.53 33.41 30.38
C ASP A 562 6.00 34.86 30.59
N ASN A 563 5.09 35.79 30.28
CA ASN A 563 4.95 37.15 30.82
C ASN A 563 6.25 37.82 31.32
N GLN A 564 7.15 38.17 30.41
CA GLN A 564 8.16 39.21 30.68
C GLN A 564 7.87 40.45 29.82
N ASP A 565 6.84 41.21 30.21
CA ASP A 565 6.47 42.52 29.67
C ASP A 565 7.43 43.66 30.08
N HIS A 566 8.72 43.38 30.30
CA HIS A 566 9.67 44.42 30.73
C HIS A 566 10.86 44.58 29.78
N HIS A 567 10.84 45.73 29.08
CA HIS A 567 11.89 46.39 28.27
C HIS A 567 11.99 46.05 26.77
N LEU A 568 11.25 46.82 25.96
CA LEU A 568 11.26 46.83 24.48
C LEU A 568 12.25 47.84 23.84
N ASP A 569 13.29 48.31 24.54
CA ASP A 569 14.19 49.40 24.05
C ASP A 569 15.63 48.97 23.67
N GLN A 570 15.87 47.69 23.33
CA GLN A 570 17.17 47.25 22.77
C GLN A 570 17.00 46.52 21.43
N ALA A 571 16.79 47.29 20.36
CA ALA A 571 16.47 46.76 19.03
C ALA A 571 17.69 46.38 18.16
N ASP A 572 18.94 46.44 18.65
CA ASP A 572 20.13 46.36 17.78
C ASP A 572 21.14 45.23 18.09
N SER A 573 20.78 44.27 18.94
CA SER A 573 21.59 43.07 19.18
C SER A 573 20.85 41.80 18.80
N THR A 574 20.52 41.64 17.51
CA THR A 574 20.24 40.30 16.99
C THR A 574 21.52 39.48 17.21
N PRO A 575 21.49 38.42 18.04
CA PRO A 575 22.69 37.62 18.29
C PRO A 575 23.21 37.13 16.93
N LYS A 576 24.45 37.50 16.60
CA LYS A 576 25.11 37.05 15.36
C LYS A 576 25.00 35.53 15.34
N LEU A 577 24.13 35.03 14.46
CA LEU A 577 23.96 33.61 14.22
C LEU A 577 25.35 33.05 13.90
N LYS A 578 25.88 32.20 14.78
CA LYS A 578 27.13 31.49 14.50
C LYS A 578 26.92 30.74 13.19
N GLN A 579 27.80 30.96 12.22
CA GLN A 579 27.84 30.16 11.00
C GLN A 579 28.05 28.70 11.41
N PHE A 580 27.07 27.83 11.10
CA PHE A 580 27.13 26.40 11.41
C PHE A 580 27.90 25.60 10.36
N ILE A 581 28.12 26.19 9.19
CA ILE A 581 28.79 25.56 8.06
C ILE A 581 30.17 26.20 7.96
N SER A 582 31.21 25.38 7.91
CA SER A 582 32.56 25.90 7.72
C SER A 582 32.69 26.53 6.33
N GLN A 583 33.50 27.58 6.20
CA GLN A 583 33.67 28.27 4.92
C GLN A 583 34.17 27.30 3.83
N SER A 584 35.07 26.37 4.18
CA SER A 584 35.58 25.34 3.28
C SER A 584 34.48 24.38 2.80
N ASP A 585 33.53 24.02 3.66
CA ASP A 585 32.42 23.14 3.28
C ASP A 585 31.46 23.87 2.37
N LEU A 586 31.20 25.14 2.65
CA LEU A 586 30.35 25.99 1.83
C LEU A 586 30.98 26.23 0.44
N ASP A 587 32.29 26.49 0.36
CA ASP A 587 33.03 26.57 -0.91
C ASP A 587 32.90 25.27 -1.70
N PHE A 588 33.20 24.14 -1.06
CA PHE A 588 33.14 22.83 -1.70
C PHE A 588 31.72 22.49 -2.19
N LEU A 589 30.69 22.75 -1.37
CA LEU A 589 29.29 22.52 -1.74
C LEU A 589 28.83 23.44 -2.87
N HIS A 590 29.25 24.70 -2.85
CA HIS A 590 28.97 25.66 -3.92
C HIS A 590 29.58 25.21 -5.25
N ASP A 591 30.81 24.70 -5.24
CA ASP A 591 31.44 24.11 -6.43
C ASP A 591 30.66 22.89 -6.95
N GLN A 592 30.14 22.02 -6.07
CA GLN A 592 29.30 20.89 -6.50
C GLN A 592 27.96 21.36 -7.09
N LEU A 593 27.37 22.43 -6.54
CA LEU A 593 26.16 23.05 -7.08
C LEU A 593 26.41 23.61 -8.49
N LEU A 594 27.52 24.32 -8.71
CA LEU A 594 27.87 24.86 -10.02
C LEU A 594 28.16 23.74 -11.02
N LYS A 595 28.81 22.64 -10.60
CA LYS A 595 28.98 21.44 -11.43
C LYS A 595 27.64 20.84 -11.83
N LEU A 596 26.73 20.63 -10.88
CA LEU A 596 25.37 20.16 -11.13
C LEU A 596 24.68 21.07 -12.16
N ILE A 597 24.76 22.39 -11.97
CA ILE A 597 24.13 23.35 -12.87
C ILE A 597 24.73 23.29 -14.27
N SER A 598 26.06 23.23 -14.40
CA SER A 598 26.70 23.13 -15.72
C SER A 598 26.31 21.85 -16.46
N LYS A 599 26.18 20.74 -15.74
CA LYS A 599 25.93 19.41 -16.29
C LYS A 599 24.47 19.15 -16.64
N ILE A 600 23.52 19.54 -15.79
CA ILE A 600 22.08 19.39 -16.10
C ILE A 600 21.61 20.55 -16.99
N PHE A 601 22.00 21.75 -16.58
CA PHE A 601 21.49 23.05 -17.00
C PHE A 601 21.78 23.39 -18.45
N ILE A 602 23.04 23.14 -18.79
CA ILE A 602 23.73 23.74 -19.93
C ILE A 602 24.12 22.65 -20.93
N ASP A 603 24.63 21.51 -20.44
CA ASP A 603 25.10 20.42 -21.30
C ASP A 603 24.67 19.02 -20.77
N PRO A 604 23.37 18.68 -20.89
CA PRO A 604 22.86 17.39 -20.42
C PRO A 604 23.44 16.21 -21.20
N GLU A 605 23.91 16.41 -22.45
CA GLU A 605 24.56 15.36 -23.25
C GLU A 605 25.82 14.83 -22.57
N GLN A 606 26.62 15.74 -22.00
CA GLN A 606 27.86 15.37 -21.31
C GLN A 606 27.64 14.43 -20.12
N VAL A 607 26.51 14.55 -19.41
CA VAL A 607 26.18 13.63 -18.31
C VAL A 607 25.98 12.20 -18.84
N PHE A 608 25.33 12.06 -19.99
CA PHE A 608 25.10 10.75 -20.59
C PHE A 608 26.39 10.14 -21.13
N ASP A 609 27.25 10.94 -21.72
CA ASP A 609 28.57 10.48 -22.16
C ASP A 609 29.43 10.05 -20.96
N ASP A 610 29.43 10.83 -19.88
CA ASP A 610 30.12 10.48 -18.64
C ASP A 610 29.53 9.18 -18.02
N LEU A 611 28.22 8.96 -18.09
CA LEU A 611 27.58 7.74 -17.61
C LEU A 611 27.94 6.53 -18.47
N LYS A 612 27.96 6.67 -19.80
CA LYS A 612 28.38 5.61 -20.73
C LYS A 612 29.84 5.20 -20.48
N ILE A 613 30.74 6.17 -20.36
CA ILE A 613 32.17 5.94 -20.12
C ILE A 613 32.40 5.22 -18.79
N ASN A 614 31.72 5.65 -17.71
CA ASN A 614 31.86 5.01 -16.40
C ASN A 614 31.34 3.58 -16.37
N GLY A 615 30.25 3.28 -17.09
CA GLY A 615 29.77 1.90 -17.28
C GLY A 615 30.86 1.02 -17.89
N THR A 616 31.47 1.46 -18.99
CA THR A 616 32.55 0.72 -19.66
C THR A 616 33.80 0.54 -18.80
N ILE A 617 34.21 1.57 -18.04
CA ILE A 617 35.38 1.49 -17.14
C ILE A 617 35.12 0.54 -15.96
N GLN A 618 33.92 0.58 -15.36
CA GLN A 618 33.55 -0.35 -14.30
C GLN A 618 33.44 -1.79 -14.81
N GLU A 619 32.96 -2.01 -16.03
CA GLU A 619 32.92 -3.33 -16.64
C GLU A 619 34.34 -3.91 -16.81
N GLN A 620 35.29 -3.09 -17.29
CA GLN A 620 36.70 -3.50 -17.38
C GLN A 620 37.34 -3.77 -16.02
N ALA A 621 37.03 -2.95 -15.01
CA ALA A 621 37.51 -3.15 -13.64
C ALA A 621 36.87 -4.39 -12.97
N ASN A 622 35.60 -4.68 -13.24
CA ASN A 622 34.89 -5.84 -12.72
C ASN A 622 35.35 -7.14 -13.40
N ILE A 623 35.64 -7.12 -14.71
CA ILE A 623 36.25 -8.26 -15.42
C ILE A 623 37.63 -8.57 -14.84
N GLN A 624 38.46 -7.55 -14.60
CA GLN A 624 39.77 -7.73 -13.93
C GLN A 624 39.62 -8.22 -12.48
N ASN A 625 38.64 -7.71 -11.73
CA ASN A 625 38.38 -8.12 -10.35
C ASN A 625 37.73 -9.51 -10.24
N ALA A 626 36.98 -9.98 -11.24
CA ALA A 626 36.42 -11.32 -11.28
C ALA A 626 37.52 -12.39 -11.44
N ASP A 627 38.52 -12.12 -12.27
CA ASP A 627 39.71 -12.97 -12.40
C ASP A 627 40.53 -13.01 -11.10
N VAL A 628 40.72 -11.85 -10.46
CA VAL A 628 41.41 -11.75 -9.16
C VAL A 628 40.59 -12.43 -8.05
N ARG A 629 39.25 -12.31 -8.05
CA ARG A 629 38.37 -13.00 -7.09
C ARG A 629 38.38 -14.51 -7.29
N HIS A 630 38.44 -15.00 -8.53
CA HIS A 630 38.56 -16.43 -8.81
C HIS A 630 39.91 -16.97 -8.29
N GLN A 631 41.00 -16.22 -8.48
CA GLN A 631 42.32 -16.56 -7.92
C GLN A 631 42.35 -16.49 -6.39
N ILE A 632 41.70 -15.49 -5.79
CA ILE A 632 41.58 -15.35 -4.33
C ILE A 632 40.68 -16.44 -3.74
N GLN A 633 39.56 -16.79 -4.39
CA GLN A 633 38.71 -17.92 -3.96
C GLN A 633 39.45 -19.25 -4.05
N GLN A 634 40.23 -19.48 -5.11
CA GLN A 634 41.09 -20.67 -5.19
C GLN A 634 42.16 -20.69 -4.10
N ALA A 635 42.77 -19.54 -3.78
CA ALA A 635 43.75 -19.42 -2.69
C ALA A 635 43.12 -19.56 -1.28
N ILE A 636 41.88 -19.09 -1.09
CA ILE A 636 41.11 -19.18 0.17
C ILE A 636 40.57 -20.59 0.38
N VAL A 637 40.15 -21.30 -0.67
CA VAL A 637 39.80 -22.73 -0.58
C VAL A 637 41.02 -23.57 -0.16
N GLN A 638 42.23 -23.07 -0.38
CA GLN A 638 43.48 -23.76 -0.05
C GLN A 638 44.09 -23.37 1.32
N LYS A 639 43.54 -22.39 2.06
CA LYS A 639 43.96 -22.01 3.43
C LYS A 639 42.77 -21.87 4.38
N HIS A 640 42.77 -22.66 5.45
CA HIS A 640 41.71 -22.89 6.43
C HIS A 640 40.81 -21.72 6.91
N HIS A 641 39.51 -22.02 6.92
CA HIS A 641 38.41 -21.86 7.90
C HIS A 641 38.30 -20.78 9.01
N GLU A 642 39.14 -19.74 9.10
CA GLU A 642 38.93 -18.68 10.11
C GLU A 642 38.68 -17.26 9.55
N PHE A 643 38.68 -17.08 8.22
CA PHE A 643 38.52 -15.75 7.60
C PHE A 643 37.17 -15.52 6.88
N ILE A 644 36.15 -16.35 7.14
CA ILE A 644 34.83 -16.26 6.51
C ILE A 644 33.87 -15.44 7.38
N MET A 645 34.10 -14.14 7.54
CA MET A 645 33.05 -13.22 8.02
C MET A 645 33.08 -11.85 7.33
N ASP A 646 34.23 -11.39 6.80
CA ASP A 646 34.32 -10.05 6.19
C ASP A 646 33.88 -9.99 4.71
N LEU A 647 33.98 -11.09 3.96
CA LEU A 647 33.63 -11.09 2.51
C LEU A 647 32.15 -11.41 2.21
N ARG A 648 31.37 -11.88 3.19
CA ARG A 648 29.96 -12.29 2.96
C ARG A 648 28.94 -11.16 3.07
N TYR A 649 29.33 -9.97 3.50
CA TYR A 649 28.43 -8.81 3.59
C TYR A 649 28.45 -7.91 2.34
N THR A 650 29.32 -8.17 1.37
CA THR A 650 29.17 -7.69 -0.01
C THR A 650 28.47 -8.75 -0.85
N ARG A 651 27.12 -8.77 -0.86
CA ARG A 651 26.40 -9.44 -1.96
C ARG A 651 26.77 -8.74 -3.27
N PRO A 652 26.98 -9.46 -4.38
CA PRO A 652 27.38 -8.85 -5.64
C PRO A 652 26.22 -8.00 -6.19
N VAL A 653 26.54 -6.74 -6.46
CA VAL A 653 25.77 -5.73 -7.19
C VAL A 653 25.62 -6.11 -8.69
N GLU A 654 26.17 -7.25 -9.10
CA GLU A 654 26.30 -7.68 -10.51
C GLU A 654 24.97 -7.83 -11.28
N ILE A 655 23.86 -8.16 -10.60
CA ILE A 655 22.54 -8.27 -11.26
C ILE A 655 21.92 -6.87 -11.50
N SER A 656 22.24 -5.86 -10.68
CA SER A 656 21.74 -4.50 -10.91
C SER A 656 22.58 -3.71 -11.92
N GLU A 657 23.86 -4.06 -12.11
CA GLU A 657 24.76 -3.34 -13.02
C GLU A 657 24.49 -3.61 -14.51
N ARG A 658 24.18 -4.86 -14.90
CA ARG A 658 23.74 -5.15 -16.28
C ARG A 658 22.37 -4.55 -16.61
N ALA A 659 21.48 -4.51 -15.62
CA ALA A 659 20.22 -3.79 -15.77
C ALA A 659 20.49 -2.31 -16.02
N ARG A 660 21.43 -1.68 -15.26
CA ARG A 660 21.84 -0.27 -15.35
C ARG A 660 22.31 0.17 -16.74
N GLU A 661 23.07 -0.65 -17.48
CA GLU A 661 23.57 -0.28 -18.82
C GLU A 661 22.46 -0.18 -19.86
N GLY A 662 21.49 -1.11 -19.84
CA GLY A 662 20.29 -1.02 -20.67
C GLY A 662 19.50 0.26 -20.37
N VAL A 663 19.44 0.66 -19.09
CA VAL A 663 18.77 1.90 -18.67
C VAL A 663 19.49 3.12 -19.18
N ILE A 664 20.83 3.15 -19.19
CA ILE A 664 21.57 4.35 -19.64
C ILE A 664 21.32 4.60 -21.14
N GLY A 665 21.30 3.54 -21.96
CA GLY A 665 20.90 3.64 -23.37
C GLY A 665 19.48 4.18 -23.51
N SER A 666 18.53 3.55 -22.81
CA SER A 666 17.13 3.95 -22.79
C SER A 666 16.90 5.36 -22.24
N ILE A 667 17.64 5.81 -21.21
CA ILE A 667 17.50 7.15 -20.64
C ILE A 667 17.91 8.19 -21.68
N SER A 668 18.98 7.96 -22.45
CA SER A 668 19.38 8.88 -23.53
C SER A 668 18.33 8.95 -24.65
N ASP A 669 17.73 7.80 -25.00
CA ASP A 669 16.67 7.72 -26.02
C ASP A 669 15.36 8.37 -25.52
N ILE A 670 15.04 8.22 -24.24
CA ILE A 670 13.81 8.73 -23.60
C ILE A 670 13.88 10.22 -23.33
N ILE A 671 15.05 10.69 -22.92
CA ILE A 671 15.32 12.12 -22.78
C ILE A 671 15.49 12.76 -24.16
N GLY A 672 15.36 12.01 -25.26
CA GLY A 672 15.07 12.52 -26.60
C GLY A 672 15.90 13.74 -26.89
N VAL A 673 17.21 13.53 -27.01
CA VAL A 673 18.24 14.55 -27.21
C VAL A 673 17.96 15.29 -28.51
N GLN A 674 17.04 16.24 -28.44
CA GLN A 674 16.96 17.38 -29.33
C GLN A 674 17.59 18.53 -28.56
N ASN A 675 18.42 19.33 -29.23
CA ASN A 675 19.22 20.44 -28.71
C ASN A 675 18.43 21.56 -27.98
N ASP A 676 17.12 21.39 -27.75
CA ASP A 676 16.22 22.39 -27.17
C ASP A 676 15.97 22.20 -25.65
N LEU A 677 16.71 21.31 -24.98
CA LEU A 677 16.52 20.96 -23.56
C LEU A 677 17.31 21.84 -22.56
N GLU A 678 17.81 23.01 -22.99
CA GLU A 678 18.39 24.00 -22.08
C GLU A 678 17.32 24.45 -21.07
N LEU A 679 17.36 23.90 -19.85
CA LEU A 679 16.36 24.17 -18.81
C LEU A 679 16.65 25.50 -18.09
N LEU A 680 17.90 25.99 -18.15
CA LEU A 680 18.32 27.27 -17.61
C LEU A 680 18.97 28.18 -18.67
N GLU A 681 18.62 29.47 -18.62
CA GLU A 681 19.28 30.53 -19.37
C GLU A 681 20.20 31.33 -18.42
N PRO A 682 21.51 31.48 -18.70
CA PRO A 682 22.41 32.23 -17.83
C PRO A 682 22.13 33.74 -17.87
N LEU A 683 21.98 34.36 -16.70
CA LEU A 683 21.78 35.82 -16.54
C LEU A 683 23.06 36.56 -16.10
N GLY A 684 24.14 35.83 -15.81
CA GLY A 684 25.38 36.36 -15.21
C GLY A 684 25.41 36.23 -13.67
N ASP A 685 26.59 36.33 -13.08
CA ASP A 685 26.84 36.22 -11.63
C ASP A 685 26.25 34.96 -10.97
N ASN A 686 26.33 33.80 -11.64
CA ASN A 686 25.72 32.54 -11.20
C ASN A 686 24.20 32.63 -10.95
N ARG A 687 23.51 33.54 -11.65
CA ARG A 687 22.05 33.57 -11.74
C ARG A 687 21.59 33.01 -13.07
N TYR A 688 20.46 32.32 -13.02
CA TYR A 688 19.89 31.64 -14.17
C TYR A 688 18.38 31.86 -14.20
N ARG A 689 17.79 31.93 -15.39
CA ARG A 689 16.34 31.96 -15.59
C ARG A 689 15.85 30.58 -16.01
N TRP A 690 14.74 30.11 -15.44
CA TRP A 690 14.12 28.86 -15.88
C TRP A 690 13.46 29.04 -17.24
N ARG A 691 13.74 28.13 -18.18
CA ARG A 691 13.04 28.09 -19.48
C ARG A 691 11.78 27.24 -19.45
N PHE A 692 11.66 26.36 -18.46
CA PHE A 692 10.48 25.53 -18.24
C PHE A 692 10.11 25.54 -16.76
N ASP A 693 8.82 25.40 -16.46
CA ASP A 693 8.36 25.17 -15.08
C ASP A 693 8.45 23.69 -14.67
N SER A 694 8.10 23.38 -13.42
CA SER A 694 8.13 22.03 -12.85
C SER A 694 7.22 21.00 -13.54
N TYR A 695 6.34 21.46 -14.43
CA TYR A 695 5.45 20.66 -15.26
C TYR A 695 6.01 20.46 -16.68
N GLY A 696 7.19 21.01 -16.97
CA GLY A 696 7.81 20.97 -18.29
C GLY A 696 7.15 21.88 -19.31
N ARG A 697 6.41 22.91 -18.88
CA ARG A 697 5.85 23.91 -19.78
C ARG A 697 6.87 25.01 -20.02
N LYS A 698 7.06 25.41 -21.28
CA LYS A 698 8.00 26.47 -21.64
C LYS A 698 7.52 27.79 -21.04
N LEU A 699 8.32 28.37 -20.17
CA LEU A 699 8.11 29.72 -19.63
C LEU A 699 8.34 30.69 -20.79
N ARG A 700 7.27 31.23 -21.37
CA ARG A 700 7.34 32.20 -22.46
C ARG A 700 7.77 33.56 -21.91
N GLU A 701 8.51 34.32 -22.72
CA GLU A 701 8.73 35.75 -22.48
C GLU A 701 7.47 36.59 -22.76
N GLU A 702 6.51 36.03 -23.48
CA GLU A 702 5.24 36.70 -23.77
C GLU A 702 4.47 36.94 -22.47
N VAL A 703 4.25 38.23 -22.17
CA VAL A 703 3.30 38.65 -21.13
C VAL A 703 1.98 37.93 -21.42
N PRO A 704 1.49 37.05 -20.53
CA PRO A 704 0.21 36.40 -20.77
C PRO A 704 -0.84 37.50 -20.98
N PRO A 705 -1.90 37.25 -21.76
CA PRO A 705 -3.00 38.21 -21.93
C PRO A 705 -3.39 38.81 -20.58
N ASP A 706 -3.90 40.04 -20.63
CA ASP A 706 -4.34 40.74 -19.43
C ASP A 706 -5.16 39.78 -18.57
N LEU A 707 -4.81 39.67 -17.28
CA LEU A 707 -5.32 38.60 -16.44
C LEU A 707 -6.86 38.63 -16.38
N GLU A 708 -7.45 39.82 -16.41
CA GLU A 708 -8.91 39.99 -16.44
C GLU A 708 -9.50 39.42 -17.73
N GLU A 709 -8.88 39.71 -18.87
CA GLU A 709 -9.27 39.15 -20.17
C GLU A 709 -9.14 37.63 -20.21
N LEU A 710 -8.05 37.07 -19.68
CA LEU A 710 -7.84 35.62 -19.63
C LEU A 710 -8.93 34.93 -18.78
N ILE A 711 -9.17 35.42 -17.55
CA ILE A 711 -10.21 34.86 -16.67
C ILE A 711 -11.57 34.96 -17.38
N LYS A 712 -11.89 36.12 -17.96
CA LYS A 712 -13.14 36.35 -18.68
C LYS A 712 -13.32 35.40 -19.86
N ASN A 713 -12.27 35.16 -20.66
CA ASN A 713 -12.32 34.25 -21.80
C ASN A 713 -12.47 32.79 -21.35
N CYS A 714 -11.79 32.38 -20.29
CA CYS A 714 -11.95 31.05 -19.69
C CYS A 714 -13.36 30.87 -19.13
N GLU A 715 -13.91 31.84 -18.40
CA GLU A 715 -15.29 31.77 -17.88
C GLU A 715 -16.33 31.75 -19.01
N ALA A 716 -16.11 32.54 -20.06
CA ALA A 716 -16.99 32.59 -21.22
C ALA A 716 -16.99 31.29 -22.02
N LEU A 717 -15.94 30.46 -21.92
CA LEU A 717 -15.82 29.21 -22.66
C LEU A 717 -16.00 27.96 -21.80
N PHE A 718 -15.26 27.80 -20.70
CA PHE A 718 -15.10 26.54 -19.98
C PHE A 718 -16.42 26.04 -19.40
N HIS A 719 -17.07 26.82 -18.53
CA HIS A 719 -18.35 26.42 -17.95
C HIS A 719 -19.44 26.32 -19.02
N PRO A 720 -19.65 27.32 -19.91
CA PRO A 720 -20.73 27.23 -20.88
C PRO A 720 -20.57 26.11 -21.91
N LEU A 721 -19.34 25.71 -22.25
CA LEU A 721 -19.09 24.54 -23.09
C LEU A 721 -19.31 23.24 -22.31
N ASN A 722 -18.80 23.13 -21.08
CA ASN A 722 -19.00 21.95 -20.25
C ASN A 722 -20.48 21.71 -19.94
N ASP A 723 -21.21 22.75 -19.51
CA ASP A 723 -22.63 22.72 -19.23
C ASP A 723 -23.43 22.30 -20.47
N TYR A 724 -23.03 22.77 -21.65
CA TYR A 724 -23.66 22.36 -22.91
C TYR A 724 -23.40 20.89 -23.24
N LEU A 725 -22.18 20.39 -23.03
CA LEU A 725 -21.87 18.97 -23.23
C LEU A 725 -22.68 18.09 -22.27
N GLU A 726 -22.80 18.51 -21.03
CA GLU A 726 -23.63 17.83 -20.03
C GLU A 726 -25.11 17.87 -20.41
N GLU A 727 -25.67 19.04 -20.78
CA GLU A 727 -27.06 19.16 -21.21
C GLU A 727 -27.35 18.31 -22.46
N LEU A 728 -26.47 18.36 -23.47
CA LEU A 728 -26.61 17.61 -24.71
C LEU A 728 -26.59 16.08 -24.47
N SER A 729 -25.88 15.65 -23.43
CA SER A 729 -25.61 14.25 -23.12
C SER A 729 -26.39 13.70 -21.92
N ASP A 730 -27.30 14.48 -21.32
CA ASP A 730 -27.97 14.14 -20.07
C ASP A 730 -26.98 13.78 -18.94
N HIS A 731 -25.95 14.62 -18.78
CA HIS A 731 -24.83 14.52 -17.85
C HIS A 731 -23.90 13.30 -18.01
N THR A 732 -23.94 12.61 -19.15
CA THR A 732 -23.07 11.44 -19.39
C THR A 732 -21.70 11.79 -19.96
N ILE A 733 -21.54 12.97 -20.58
CA ILE A 733 -20.29 13.44 -21.20
C ILE A 733 -19.99 14.87 -20.75
N ASN A 734 -18.74 15.09 -20.34
CA ASN A 734 -18.20 16.40 -19.96
C ASN A 734 -16.74 16.55 -20.47
N LEU A 735 -16.11 17.70 -20.26
CA LEU A 735 -14.74 17.96 -20.73
C LEU A 735 -13.71 17.00 -20.11
N GLU A 736 -13.92 16.58 -18.88
CA GLU A 736 -13.07 15.61 -18.18
C GLU A 736 -13.09 14.25 -18.87
N LEU A 737 -14.28 13.72 -19.16
CA LEU A 737 -14.44 12.43 -19.85
C LEU A 737 -13.92 12.49 -21.28
N LEU A 738 -14.13 13.59 -22.00
CA LEU A 738 -13.56 13.78 -23.33
C LEU A 738 -12.02 13.74 -23.31
N ALA A 739 -11.39 14.25 -22.26
CA ALA A 739 -9.94 14.19 -22.11
C ALA A 739 -9.45 12.80 -21.66
N TYR A 740 -9.96 12.28 -20.54
CA TYR A 740 -9.41 11.08 -19.90
C TYR A 740 -9.97 9.77 -20.44
N ASN A 741 -11.28 9.70 -20.70
CA ASN A 741 -11.93 8.44 -21.09
C ASN A 741 -11.91 8.25 -22.61
N TYR A 742 -12.11 9.32 -23.36
CA TYR A 742 -12.25 9.25 -24.81
C TYR A 742 -10.99 9.70 -25.57
N GLY A 743 -10.04 10.38 -24.93
CA GLY A 743 -8.80 10.85 -25.56
C GLY A 743 -9.02 11.85 -26.70
N ILE A 744 -10.16 12.53 -26.72
CA ILE A 744 -10.54 13.53 -27.74
C ILE A 744 -9.82 14.86 -27.47
N ILE A 745 -9.63 15.21 -26.21
CA ILE A 745 -8.92 16.42 -25.77
C ILE A 745 -7.60 16.00 -25.14
N ARG A 746 -6.53 16.79 -25.34
CA ARG A 746 -5.26 16.57 -24.64
C ARG A 746 -5.45 16.71 -23.13
N THR A 747 -4.86 15.80 -22.36
CA THR A 747 -4.98 15.76 -20.88
C THR A 747 -4.02 16.71 -20.15
N THR A 748 -3.22 17.51 -20.86
CA THR A 748 -2.24 18.43 -20.25
C THR A 748 -2.45 19.85 -20.76
N PRO A 749 -2.75 20.82 -19.87
CA PRO A 749 -2.96 20.64 -18.42
C PRO A 749 -4.23 19.82 -18.12
N GLY A 750 -4.23 19.12 -16.97
CA GLY A 750 -5.38 18.31 -16.56
C GLY A 750 -6.59 19.20 -16.24
N TRP A 751 -7.80 18.76 -16.58
CA TRP A 751 -9.02 19.55 -16.37
C TRP A 751 -9.19 20.03 -14.91
N PHE A 752 -8.89 19.15 -13.94
CA PHE A 752 -8.93 19.51 -12.52
C PHE A 752 -7.95 20.63 -12.15
N ASP A 753 -6.72 20.59 -12.69
CA ASP A 753 -5.71 21.62 -12.47
C ASP A 753 -6.14 22.95 -13.09
N VAL A 754 -6.77 22.90 -14.26
CA VAL A 754 -7.29 24.07 -14.97
C VAL A 754 -8.39 24.76 -14.17
N ILE A 755 -9.38 24.03 -13.67
CA ILE A 755 -10.45 24.60 -12.83
C ILE A 755 -9.88 25.15 -11.52
N THR A 756 -8.97 24.41 -10.86
CA THR A 756 -8.31 24.88 -9.64
C THR A 756 -7.52 26.17 -9.89
N SER A 757 -6.81 26.24 -11.02
CA SER A 757 -6.07 27.44 -11.46
C SER A 757 -7.01 28.61 -11.71
N LEU A 758 -8.15 28.38 -12.37
CA LEU A 758 -9.16 29.40 -12.60
C LEU A 758 -9.69 29.98 -11.29
N ASP A 759 -10.00 29.13 -10.31
CA ASP A 759 -10.50 29.56 -9.01
C ASP A 759 -9.45 30.32 -8.19
N ARG A 760 -8.17 29.90 -8.24
CA ARG A 760 -7.07 30.64 -7.60
C ARG A 760 -6.87 32.01 -8.27
N LEU A 761 -6.90 32.08 -9.60
CA LEU A 761 -6.75 33.33 -10.34
C LEU A 761 -7.93 34.29 -10.11
N LYS A 762 -9.16 33.79 -10.00
CA LYS A 762 -10.33 34.59 -9.61
C LYS A 762 -10.17 35.21 -8.22
N ARG A 763 -9.74 34.41 -7.24
CA ARG A 763 -9.46 34.89 -5.88
C ARG A 763 -8.36 35.95 -5.89
N TYR A 764 -7.30 35.75 -6.65
CA TYR A 764 -6.25 36.75 -6.83
C TYR A 764 -6.75 38.03 -7.50
N HIS A 765 -7.55 37.93 -8.57
CA HIS A 765 -8.10 39.10 -9.24
C HIS A 765 -8.99 39.93 -8.30
N LYS A 766 -9.76 39.26 -7.42
CA LYS A 766 -10.61 39.89 -6.41
C LYS A 766 -9.83 40.48 -5.23
N ASN A 767 -8.88 39.75 -4.67
CA ASN A 767 -8.22 40.09 -3.40
C ASN A 767 -6.84 40.73 -3.57
N ARG A 768 -6.23 40.63 -4.75
CA ARG A 768 -4.85 41.07 -5.08
C ARG A 768 -3.73 40.41 -4.25
N GLU A 769 -4.04 39.33 -3.53
CA GLU A 769 -3.07 38.56 -2.72
C GLU A 769 -2.24 37.62 -3.61
N ARG A 770 -0.99 37.99 -3.91
CA ARG A 770 -0.08 37.14 -4.70
C ARG A 770 0.13 35.80 -4.01
N TYR A 771 0.20 34.74 -4.80
CA TYR A 771 0.50 33.38 -4.39
C TYR A 771 1.54 32.76 -5.34
N ASP A 772 2.26 31.74 -4.88
CA ASP A 772 3.46 31.22 -5.55
C ASP A 772 3.21 30.67 -6.96
N GLN A 773 2.00 30.15 -7.24
CA GLN A 773 1.66 29.54 -8.54
C GLN A 773 1.01 30.50 -9.55
N LEU A 774 0.97 31.81 -9.28
CA LEU A 774 0.22 32.78 -10.10
C LEU A 774 0.52 32.68 -11.60
N ASP A 775 1.79 32.67 -12.00
CA ASP A 775 2.17 32.64 -13.41
C ASP A 775 1.95 31.26 -14.05
N SER A 776 2.22 30.19 -13.29
CA SER A 776 1.91 28.81 -13.69
C SER A 776 0.42 28.61 -13.99
N ASP A 777 -0.45 29.19 -13.16
CA ASP A 777 -1.90 29.10 -13.32
C ASP A 777 -2.36 29.90 -14.55
N ARG A 778 -1.76 31.07 -14.82
CA ARG A 778 -2.04 31.85 -16.03
C ARG A 778 -1.68 31.08 -17.30
N ILE A 779 -0.51 30.44 -17.30
CA ILE A 779 -0.06 29.61 -18.41
C ILE A 779 -0.98 28.40 -18.57
N ALA A 780 -1.37 27.72 -17.47
CA ALA A 780 -2.30 26.58 -17.51
C ALA A 780 -3.62 26.95 -18.20
N LEU A 781 -4.24 28.06 -17.77
CA LEU A 781 -5.49 28.52 -18.34
C LEU A 781 -5.35 28.91 -19.81
N SER A 782 -4.31 29.66 -20.15
CA SER A 782 -4.06 30.09 -21.53
C SER A 782 -3.83 28.90 -22.47
N ASP A 783 -3.05 27.91 -22.04
CA ASP A 783 -2.81 26.70 -22.82
C ASP A 783 -4.07 25.86 -22.98
N TYR A 784 -4.85 25.68 -21.91
CA TYR A 784 -6.08 24.90 -22.00
C TYR A 784 -7.14 25.59 -22.86
N LEU A 785 -7.26 26.92 -22.76
CA LEU A 785 -8.13 27.73 -23.62
C LEU A 785 -7.77 27.52 -25.10
N ARG A 786 -6.49 27.56 -25.43
CA ARG A 786 -6.00 27.26 -26.78
C ARG A 786 -6.30 25.82 -27.20
N ILE A 787 -6.01 24.84 -26.35
CA ILE A 787 -6.29 23.41 -26.62
C ILE A 787 -7.77 23.19 -26.93
N LEU A 788 -8.68 23.73 -26.12
CA LEU A 788 -10.12 23.61 -26.36
C LEU A 788 -10.52 24.28 -27.67
N THR A 789 -9.92 25.42 -27.99
CA THR A 789 -10.23 26.17 -29.20
C THR A 789 -9.75 25.45 -30.46
N GLU A 790 -8.54 24.89 -30.44
CA GLU A 790 -7.98 24.07 -31.52
C GLU A 790 -8.72 22.72 -31.66
N ALA A 791 -9.13 22.12 -30.54
CA ALA A 791 -9.83 20.83 -30.51
C ALA A 791 -11.33 20.95 -30.82
N SER A 792 -11.90 22.16 -30.86
CA SER A 792 -13.36 22.34 -30.99
C SER A 792 -13.97 21.71 -32.26
N PRO A 793 -13.30 21.68 -33.43
CA PRO A 793 -13.81 20.93 -34.58
C PRO A 793 -13.79 19.42 -34.34
N VAL A 794 -12.76 18.90 -33.66
CA VAL A 794 -12.63 17.46 -33.35
C VAL A 794 -13.68 17.03 -32.33
N ILE A 795 -13.94 17.87 -31.32
CA ILE A 795 -15.01 17.67 -30.33
C ILE A 795 -16.37 17.61 -31.06
N ALA A 796 -16.69 18.62 -31.88
CA ALA A 796 -17.93 18.65 -32.64
C ALA A 796 -18.08 17.42 -33.54
N LYS A 797 -17.04 17.07 -34.30
CA LYS A 797 -17.04 15.92 -35.20
C LYS A 797 -17.27 14.61 -34.45
N SER A 798 -16.66 14.46 -33.26
CA SER A 798 -16.82 13.28 -32.40
C SER A 798 -18.24 13.19 -31.84
N ILE A 799 -18.83 14.31 -31.42
CA ILE A 799 -20.23 14.36 -30.95
C ILE A 799 -21.19 13.96 -32.06
N LEU A 800 -21.02 14.51 -33.26
CA LEU A 800 -21.89 14.21 -34.40
C LEU A 800 -21.75 12.77 -34.87
N MET A 801 -20.52 12.23 -34.88
CA MET A 801 -20.28 10.82 -35.15
C MET A 801 -20.97 9.93 -34.10
N ALA A 802 -20.78 10.23 -32.82
CA ALA A 802 -21.38 9.49 -31.73
C ALA A 802 -22.92 9.56 -31.77
N ALA A 803 -23.50 10.70 -32.13
CA ALA A 803 -24.93 10.87 -32.31
C ALA A 803 -25.49 10.00 -33.44
N GLU A 804 -24.85 10.01 -34.61
CA GLU A 804 -25.28 9.17 -35.75
C GLU A 804 -25.10 7.68 -35.44
N LEU A 805 -24.01 7.29 -34.79
CA LEU A 805 -23.79 5.91 -34.37
C LEU A 805 -24.81 5.46 -33.33
N GLY A 806 -25.05 6.27 -32.30
CA GLY A 806 -25.97 5.95 -31.21
C GLY A 806 -27.45 5.94 -31.61
N SER A 807 -27.82 6.64 -32.70
CA SER A 807 -29.21 6.75 -33.17
C SER A 807 -29.93 5.40 -33.35
N ILE A 808 -29.15 4.35 -33.61
CA ILE A 808 -29.63 2.97 -33.78
C ILE A 808 -30.09 2.30 -32.47
N ALA A 809 -29.62 2.76 -31.31
CA ALA A 809 -30.04 2.22 -30.02
C ALA A 809 -31.52 2.53 -29.70
N ASN A 810 -32.09 3.57 -30.33
CA ASN A 810 -33.45 4.04 -30.08
C ASN A 810 -33.72 4.33 -28.58
N GLU A 811 -32.71 4.87 -27.91
CA GLU A 811 -32.74 5.27 -26.49
C GLU A 811 -32.90 6.79 -26.35
N GLN A 812 -32.87 7.29 -25.12
CA GLN A 812 -32.84 8.72 -24.87
C GLN A 812 -31.58 9.37 -25.48
N PRO A 813 -31.62 10.66 -25.85
CA PRO A 813 -30.50 11.34 -26.52
C PRO A 813 -29.16 11.26 -25.76
N GLY A 814 -29.17 11.34 -24.43
CA GLY A 814 -27.95 11.21 -23.62
C GLY A 814 -27.29 9.84 -23.76
N VAL A 815 -28.08 8.77 -23.63
CA VAL A 815 -27.59 7.40 -23.77
C VAL A 815 -27.14 7.10 -25.20
N THR A 816 -27.83 7.66 -26.19
CA THR A 816 -27.45 7.64 -27.61
C THR A 816 -26.01 8.16 -27.79
N LEU A 817 -25.71 9.34 -27.24
CA LEU A 817 -24.39 9.95 -27.40
C LEU A 817 -23.31 9.17 -26.64
N ALA A 818 -23.59 8.71 -25.41
CA ALA A 818 -22.65 7.89 -24.64
C ALA A 818 -22.30 6.57 -25.34
N ASN A 819 -23.31 5.84 -25.86
CA ASN A 819 -23.10 4.61 -26.62
C ASN A 819 -22.26 4.86 -27.89
N GLY A 820 -22.51 5.97 -28.58
CA GLY A 820 -21.69 6.40 -29.71
C GLY A 820 -20.23 6.67 -29.33
N MET A 821 -19.98 7.40 -28.24
CA MET A 821 -18.62 7.69 -27.77
C MET A 821 -17.87 6.43 -27.32
N ASP A 822 -18.56 5.52 -26.63
CA ASP A 822 -18.01 4.21 -26.26
C ASP A 822 -17.64 3.40 -27.50
N THR A 823 -18.44 3.49 -28.57
CA THR A 823 -18.16 2.84 -29.86
C THR A 823 -16.89 3.41 -30.48
N ILE A 824 -16.77 4.73 -30.56
CA ILE A 824 -15.58 5.41 -31.11
C ILE A 824 -14.33 4.99 -30.33
N ARG A 825 -14.41 4.98 -29.00
CA ARG A 825 -13.34 4.56 -28.10
C ARG A 825 -12.96 3.09 -28.28
N MET A 826 -13.95 2.20 -28.27
CA MET A 826 -13.76 0.75 -28.38
C MET A 826 -12.97 0.39 -29.64
N PHE A 827 -13.27 1.04 -30.76
CA PHE A 827 -12.58 0.82 -32.02
C PHE A 827 -11.40 1.76 -32.28
N SER A 828 -11.10 2.68 -31.34
CA SER A 828 -10.00 3.64 -31.40
C SER A 828 -9.94 4.39 -32.73
N ILE A 829 -11.09 4.87 -33.21
CA ILE A 829 -11.21 5.48 -34.54
C ILE A 829 -10.59 6.87 -34.52
N PRO A 830 -9.59 7.17 -35.37
CA PRO A 830 -9.05 8.52 -35.49
C PRO A 830 -10.07 9.50 -36.08
N ALA A 831 -10.10 10.75 -35.61
CA ALA A 831 -11.10 11.76 -36.02
C ALA A 831 -11.06 12.14 -37.51
N ASP A 832 -9.89 12.02 -38.15
CA ASP A 832 -9.71 12.19 -39.59
C ASP A 832 -10.40 11.09 -40.40
N GLN A 833 -10.70 9.93 -39.80
CA GLN A 833 -11.37 8.81 -40.47
C GLN A 833 -12.89 8.78 -40.30
N TYR A 834 -13.49 9.65 -39.49
CA TYR A 834 -14.93 9.58 -39.18
C TYR A 834 -15.84 9.65 -40.42
N GLU A 835 -15.45 10.43 -41.44
CA GLU A 835 -16.21 10.58 -42.70
C GLU A 835 -16.31 9.29 -43.52
N LYS A 836 -15.39 8.34 -43.31
CA LYS A 836 -15.45 7.02 -43.92
C LYS A 836 -16.64 6.20 -43.42
N TYR A 837 -17.04 6.45 -42.17
CA TYR A 837 -18.00 5.62 -41.44
C TYR A 837 -19.37 6.25 -41.34
N VAL A 838 -19.48 7.58 -41.47
CA VAL A 838 -20.68 8.33 -41.12
C VAL A 838 -20.99 9.31 -42.24
N ALA A 839 -22.13 9.10 -42.91
CA ALA A 839 -22.47 9.86 -44.11
C ALA A 839 -22.90 11.30 -43.78
N GLY A 840 -23.47 11.53 -42.60
CA GLY A 840 -23.86 12.86 -42.13
C GLY A 840 -22.69 13.82 -41.90
N LEU A 841 -21.44 13.32 -41.91
CA LEU A 841 -20.24 14.13 -41.77
C LEU A 841 -19.65 14.60 -43.10
N LYS A 842 -20.19 14.20 -44.26
CA LYS A 842 -19.64 14.62 -45.57
C LYS A 842 -19.69 16.13 -45.81
N ASP A 843 -20.68 16.79 -45.21
CA ASP A 843 -20.85 18.24 -45.29
C ASP A 843 -20.21 18.97 -44.10
N PHE A 844 -19.47 18.26 -43.23
CA PHE A 844 -18.80 18.85 -42.07
C PHE A 844 -17.65 19.75 -42.52
N GLN A 845 -17.79 21.07 -42.32
CA GLN A 845 -16.73 22.05 -42.56
C GLN A 845 -16.07 22.40 -41.23
N PRO A 846 -14.80 22.04 -40.98
CA PRO A 846 -14.13 22.29 -39.68
C PRO A 846 -14.20 23.75 -39.22
N ASP A 847 -14.17 24.70 -40.16
CA ASP A 847 -14.24 26.13 -39.91
C ASP A 847 -15.56 26.59 -39.26
N ASP A 848 -16.66 25.89 -39.52
CA ASP A 848 -17.95 26.17 -38.88
C ASP A 848 -18.00 25.76 -37.40
N TYR A 849 -16.99 25.00 -36.96
CA TYR A 849 -16.87 24.45 -35.61
C TYR A 849 -15.58 24.88 -34.90
N HIS A 850 -14.81 25.81 -35.47
CA HIS A 850 -13.58 26.31 -34.87
C HIS A 850 -13.89 27.54 -33.99
N LEU A 851 -13.69 27.44 -32.67
CA LEU A 851 -14.13 28.48 -31.72
C LEU A 851 -13.38 29.82 -31.86
N GLU A 852 -12.22 29.87 -32.53
CA GLU A 852 -11.60 31.13 -32.96
C GLU A 852 -12.39 31.84 -34.08
N LYS A 853 -13.08 31.10 -34.95
CA LYS A 853 -13.77 31.63 -36.14
C LYS A 853 -15.26 31.87 -35.89
N VAL A 854 -15.84 31.20 -34.90
CA VAL A 854 -17.27 31.31 -34.56
C VAL A 854 -17.46 31.46 -33.06
N SER A 855 -18.48 32.23 -32.63
CA SER A 855 -18.83 32.32 -31.21
C SER A 855 -19.32 30.96 -30.69
N LEU A 856 -19.19 30.74 -29.38
CA LEU A 856 -19.69 29.53 -28.74
C LEU A 856 -21.19 29.31 -29.01
N ASP A 857 -22.02 30.35 -29.03
CA ASP A 857 -23.45 30.21 -29.36
C ASP A 857 -23.69 29.75 -30.79
N LYS A 858 -22.89 30.26 -31.75
CA LYS A 858 -22.96 29.81 -33.14
C LYS A 858 -22.46 28.37 -33.26
N TRP A 859 -21.39 28.02 -32.53
CA TRP A 859 -20.88 26.65 -32.43
C TRP A 859 -21.95 25.69 -31.89
N LYS A 860 -22.58 26.01 -30.74
CA LYS A 860 -23.69 25.25 -30.14
C LYS A 860 -24.84 25.09 -31.12
N LYS A 861 -25.27 26.19 -31.77
CA LYS A 861 -26.35 26.15 -32.77
C LYS A 861 -25.99 25.24 -33.96
N ASN A 862 -24.75 25.28 -34.43
CA ASN A 862 -24.27 24.42 -35.51
C ASN A 862 -24.23 22.95 -35.09
N VAL A 863 -23.77 22.65 -33.87
CA VAL A 863 -23.78 21.31 -33.28
C VAL A 863 -25.22 20.83 -33.10
N ASP A 864 -26.11 21.59 -32.46
CA ASP A 864 -27.53 21.24 -32.27
C ASP A 864 -28.26 20.99 -33.59
N THR A 865 -28.00 21.81 -34.60
CA THR A 865 -28.66 21.69 -35.90
C THR A 865 -28.27 20.39 -36.59
N GLN A 866 -27.00 19.99 -36.53
CA GLN A 866 -26.56 18.73 -37.09
C GLN A 866 -26.89 17.54 -36.18
N TYR A 867 -26.75 17.69 -34.88
CA TYR A 867 -27.10 16.69 -33.87
C TYR A 867 -28.56 16.27 -34.02
N LYS A 868 -29.50 17.22 -34.14
CA LYS A 868 -30.93 16.91 -34.37
C LYS A 868 -31.19 16.17 -35.69
N LYS A 869 -30.33 16.31 -36.69
CA LYS A 869 -30.41 15.53 -37.94
C LYS A 869 -29.80 14.15 -37.79
N SER A 870 -28.69 14.03 -37.08
CA SER A 870 -27.92 12.79 -36.88
C SER A 870 -28.52 11.88 -35.81
N ALA A 871 -29.14 12.44 -34.77
CA ALA A 871 -29.72 11.72 -33.64
C ALA A 871 -31.16 11.26 -33.88
N VAL A 872 -31.65 11.25 -35.13
CA VAL A 872 -32.98 10.74 -35.46
C VAL A 872 -32.97 9.23 -35.28
N PRO A 873 -33.77 8.65 -34.35
CA PRO A 873 -33.77 7.22 -34.13
C PRO A 873 -34.14 6.48 -35.40
N LEU A 874 -33.36 5.44 -35.74
CA LEU A 874 -33.66 4.63 -36.91
C LEU A 874 -34.95 3.82 -36.67
N PRO A 875 -35.89 3.78 -37.65
CA PRO A 875 -37.05 2.92 -37.55
C PRO A 875 -36.63 1.46 -37.32
N LYS A 876 -37.34 0.74 -36.44
CA LYS A 876 -37.03 -0.66 -36.11
C LYS A 876 -36.87 -1.56 -37.35
N THR A 877 -37.64 -1.31 -38.42
CA THR A 877 -37.53 -2.03 -39.70
C THR A 877 -36.19 -1.82 -40.41
N GLU A 878 -35.59 -0.64 -40.29
CA GLU A 878 -34.26 -0.34 -40.81
C GLU A 878 -33.18 -1.00 -39.94
N VAL A 879 -33.33 -0.95 -38.60
CA VAL A 879 -32.44 -1.66 -37.67
C VAL A 879 -32.42 -3.16 -37.95
N ASP A 880 -33.58 -3.77 -38.21
CA ASP A 880 -33.68 -5.18 -38.63
C ASP A 880 -32.93 -5.43 -39.96
N GLY A 881 -33.07 -4.52 -40.92
CA GLY A 881 -32.34 -4.59 -42.20
C GLY A 881 -30.82 -4.50 -42.01
N LEU A 882 -30.34 -3.56 -41.19
CA LEU A 882 -28.92 -3.40 -40.84
C LEU A 882 -28.38 -4.63 -40.10
N THR A 883 -29.15 -5.15 -39.14
CA THR A 883 -28.80 -6.37 -38.39
C THR A 883 -28.62 -7.55 -39.34
N LYS A 884 -29.55 -7.72 -40.31
CA LYS A 884 -29.42 -8.76 -41.34
C LYS A 884 -28.15 -8.58 -42.18
N ASN A 885 -27.88 -7.37 -42.66
CA ASN A 885 -26.70 -7.09 -43.48
C ASN A 885 -25.40 -7.30 -42.70
N TRP A 886 -25.40 -6.94 -41.42
CA TRP A 886 -24.26 -7.15 -40.53
C TRP A 886 -23.99 -8.64 -40.31
N TRP A 887 -25.03 -9.46 -40.09
CA TRP A 887 -24.86 -10.91 -40.02
C TRP A 887 -24.29 -11.51 -41.31
N GLN A 888 -24.71 -11.01 -42.48
CA GLN A 888 -24.15 -11.44 -43.77
C GLN A 888 -22.68 -11.02 -43.94
N LEU A 889 -22.30 -9.84 -43.45
CA LEU A 889 -20.91 -9.41 -43.42
C LEU A 889 -20.08 -10.34 -42.53
N TRP A 890 -20.58 -10.68 -41.35
CA TRP A 890 -19.91 -11.57 -40.42
C TRP A 890 -19.84 -13.01 -40.90
N GLU A 891 -20.87 -13.52 -41.59
CA GLU A 891 -20.85 -14.81 -42.28
C GLU A 891 -19.65 -14.88 -43.25
N LYS A 892 -19.47 -13.86 -44.10
CA LYS A 892 -18.31 -13.78 -45.03
C LYS A 892 -16.97 -13.72 -44.31
N ARG A 893 -16.88 -12.97 -43.21
CA ARG A 893 -15.64 -12.88 -42.40
C ARG A 893 -15.32 -14.21 -41.74
N MET A 894 -16.32 -14.92 -41.23
CA MET A 894 -16.18 -16.24 -40.64
C MET A 894 -15.75 -17.27 -41.68
N GLU A 895 -16.35 -17.27 -42.87
CA GLU A 895 -15.89 -18.11 -44.00
C GLU A 895 -14.42 -17.84 -44.34
N ALA A 896 -14.02 -16.56 -44.41
CA ALA A 896 -12.64 -16.17 -44.64
C ALA A 896 -11.70 -16.61 -43.50
N TYR A 897 -12.12 -16.49 -42.24
CA TYR A 897 -11.36 -16.96 -41.08
C TYR A 897 -11.21 -18.48 -41.04
N LEU A 898 -12.27 -19.21 -41.39
CA LEU A 898 -12.24 -20.68 -41.47
C LEU A 898 -11.34 -21.17 -42.62
N SER A 899 -11.34 -20.49 -43.77
CA SER A 899 -10.64 -20.92 -44.99
C SER A 899 -9.20 -20.42 -45.12
N SER A 900 -8.90 -19.21 -44.64
CA SER A 900 -7.61 -18.53 -44.87
C SER A 900 -6.88 -18.13 -43.60
N ASP A 901 -7.46 -18.37 -42.42
CA ASP A 901 -6.93 -17.97 -41.12
C ASP A 901 -6.69 -16.46 -40.97
N LYS A 902 -7.34 -15.66 -41.83
CA LYS A 902 -7.33 -14.21 -41.73
C LYS A 902 -8.05 -13.80 -40.46
N ALA A 903 -7.29 -13.46 -39.42
CA ALA A 903 -7.82 -13.04 -38.12
C ALA A 903 -8.24 -11.56 -38.07
N SER A 904 -7.82 -10.74 -39.05
CA SER A 904 -8.05 -9.29 -39.03
C SER A 904 -8.80 -8.82 -40.27
N PHE A 905 -9.95 -8.18 -40.07
CA PHE A 905 -10.77 -7.57 -41.10
C PHE A 905 -10.80 -6.06 -40.92
N GLU A 906 -10.93 -5.34 -42.03
CA GLU A 906 -11.17 -3.91 -42.00
C GLU A 906 -12.50 -3.61 -41.31
N LEU A 907 -12.48 -2.63 -40.42
CA LEU A 907 -13.65 -2.13 -39.70
C LEU A 907 -14.66 -1.58 -40.70
N ASP A 908 -15.90 -2.08 -40.66
CA ASP A 908 -17.00 -1.65 -41.51
C ASP A 908 -17.96 -0.74 -40.74
N ARG A 909 -18.68 0.14 -41.42
CA ARG A 909 -19.72 0.99 -40.82
C ARG A 909 -20.76 0.16 -40.05
N LEU A 910 -21.12 -1.02 -40.56
CA LEU A 910 -22.08 -1.90 -39.91
C LEU A 910 -21.58 -2.38 -38.54
N ASP A 911 -20.28 -2.57 -38.34
CA ASP A 911 -19.73 -2.96 -37.03
C ASP A 911 -19.95 -1.88 -35.98
N LEU A 912 -19.76 -0.62 -36.39
CA LEU A 912 -19.92 0.54 -35.51
C LEU A 912 -21.38 0.76 -35.14
N LEU A 913 -22.27 0.76 -36.14
CA LEU A 913 -23.71 0.88 -35.90
C LEU A 913 -24.22 -0.24 -35.00
N MET A 914 -23.82 -1.48 -35.29
CA MET A 914 -24.30 -2.60 -34.50
C MET A 914 -23.74 -2.59 -33.07
N TYR A 915 -22.49 -2.16 -32.84
CA TYR A 915 -21.95 -2.04 -31.49
C TYR A 915 -22.67 -0.94 -30.70
N ALA A 916 -22.90 0.21 -31.33
CA ALA A 916 -23.64 1.32 -30.73
C ALA A 916 -25.09 0.94 -30.37
N SER A 917 -25.70 -0.02 -31.09
CA SER A 917 -27.06 -0.51 -30.81
C SER A 917 -27.18 -1.29 -29.50
N ARG A 918 -26.06 -1.73 -28.90
CA ARG A 918 -26.01 -2.68 -27.77
C ARG A 918 -26.75 -4.00 -28.00
N LEU A 919 -27.16 -4.30 -29.24
CA LEU A 919 -27.82 -5.57 -29.56
C LEU A 919 -26.84 -6.72 -29.44
N MET A 920 -27.23 -7.76 -28.70
CA MET A 920 -26.42 -8.95 -28.55
C MET A 920 -26.46 -9.81 -29.84
N PRO A 921 -25.31 -10.38 -30.26
CA PRO A 921 -24.02 -10.46 -29.57
C PRO A 921 -22.98 -9.42 -29.98
N VAL A 922 -23.38 -8.26 -30.51
CA VAL A 922 -22.44 -7.36 -31.20
C VAL A 922 -21.35 -6.81 -30.28
N GLY A 923 -21.69 -6.51 -29.02
CA GLY A 923 -20.70 -6.07 -28.03
C GLY A 923 -19.58 -7.09 -27.76
N MET A 924 -19.74 -8.33 -28.23
CA MET A 924 -18.79 -9.42 -28.06
C MET A 924 -18.02 -9.76 -29.34
N LEU A 925 -18.38 -9.16 -30.47
CA LEU A 925 -17.80 -9.46 -31.78
C LEU A 925 -16.93 -8.29 -32.24
N HIS A 926 -15.64 -8.57 -32.45
CA HIS A 926 -14.64 -7.59 -32.90
C HIS A 926 -14.10 -7.99 -34.29
N PRO A 927 -14.03 -7.08 -35.30
CA PRO A 927 -13.55 -7.40 -36.65
C PRO A 927 -12.14 -7.99 -36.72
N GLN A 928 -11.39 -7.87 -35.63
CA GLN A 928 -10.14 -8.58 -35.39
C GLN A 928 -10.45 -9.72 -34.41
N PHE A 929 -10.51 -10.94 -34.92
CA PHE A 929 -10.99 -12.14 -34.22
C PHE A 929 -10.04 -12.58 -33.11
N ASP A 930 -8.77 -12.26 -33.27
CA ASP A 930 -7.72 -12.37 -32.26
C ASP A 930 -7.97 -11.46 -31.05
N LYS A 931 -8.83 -10.43 -31.16
CA LYS A 931 -9.30 -9.61 -30.03
C LYS A 931 -10.57 -10.14 -29.36
N ILE A 932 -11.24 -11.15 -29.94
CA ILE A 932 -12.45 -11.74 -29.34
C ILE A 932 -12.01 -12.70 -28.24
N ASN A 933 -12.40 -12.38 -27.02
CA ASN A 933 -11.97 -13.11 -25.84
C ASN A 933 -12.69 -14.47 -25.67
N ILE A 934 -12.16 -15.34 -24.79
CA ILE A 934 -12.70 -16.71 -24.57
C ILE A 934 -14.14 -16.67 -24.07
N GLN A 935 -14.48 -15.70 -23.20
CA GLN A 935 -15.83 -15.52 -22.69
C GLN A 935 -16.81 -15.16 -23.83
N SER A 936 -16.43 -14.26 -24.72
CA SER A 936 -17.19 -13.86 -25.91
C SER A 936 -17.37 -15.04 -26.86
N TRP A 937 -16.33 -15.82 -27.14
CA TRP A 937 -16.45 -17.05 -27.93
C TRP A 937 -17.36 -18.09 -27.28
N SER A 938 -17.26 -18.27 -25.97
CA SER A 938 -18.11 -19.20 -25.21
C SER A 938 -19.57 -18.77 -25.22
N TYR A 939 -19.83 -17.47 -25.07
CA TYR A 939 -21.17 -16.92 -25.11
C TYR A 939 -21.78 -16.99 -26.51
N LEU A 940 -20.99 -16.72 -27.56
CA LEU A 940 -21.40 -16.91 -28.96
C LEU A 940 -21.76 -18.37 -29.24
N LEU A 941 -20.99 -19.32 -28.70
CA LEU A 941 -21.31 -20.74 -28.79
C LEU A 941 -22.65 -21.04 -28.10
N LEU A 942 -22.91 -20.51 -26.91
CA LEU A 942 -24.19 -20.70 -26.21
C LEU A 942 -25.36 -20.10 -26.99
N LEU A 943 -25.23 -18.86 -27.46
CA LEU A 943 -26.25 -18.18 -28.26
C LEU A 943 -26.54 -18.89 -29.58
N SER A 944 -25.54 -19.58 -30.16
CA SER A 944 -25.73 -20.35 -31.39
C SER A 944 -26.75 -21.48 -31.23
N PHE A 945 -26.96 -21.95 -30.00
CA PHE A 945 -27.89 -23.03 -29.67
C PHE A 945 -29.22 -22.57 -29.09
N GLU A 946 -29.40 -21.27 -28.91
CA GLU A 946 -30.65 -20.69 -28.43
C GLU A 946 -31.77 -20.95 -29.45
N ASN A 947 -32.73 -21.81 -29.09
CA ASN A 947 -33.85 -22.11 -29.95
C ASN A 947 -35.01 -21.14 -29.70
N ASN A 948 -34.90 -19.94 -30.28
CA ASN A 948 -35.99 -18.99 -30.32
C ASN A 948 -36.68 -19.07 -31.70
N PRO A 949 -37.88 -19.68 -31.80
CA PRO A 949 -38.56 -19.87 -33.09
C PRO A 949 -38.98 -18.55 -33.76
N ASP A 950 -39.05 -17.46 -32.99
CA ASP A 950 -39.36 -16.12 -33.49
C ASP A 950 -38.10 -15.32 -33.89
N ASP A 951 -36.91 -15.86 -33.63
CA ASP A 951 -35.65 -15.21 -34.01
C ASP A 951 -35.36 -15.41 -35.50
N LYS A 952 -35.61 -14.35 -36.27
CA LYS A 952 -35.32 -14.29 -37.71
C LYS A 952 -33.83 -14.47 -38.03
N TYR A 953 -32.94 -14.38 -37.03
CA TYR A 953 -31.49 -14.51 -37.19
C TYR A 953 -30.92 -15.84 -36.67
N GLN A 954 -31.77 -16.78 -36.26
CA GLN A 954 -31.36 -18.09 -35.74
C GLN A 954 -30.40 -18.83 -36.68
N SER A 955 -30.58 -18.72 -38.00
CA SER A 955 -29.68 -19.35 -38.97
C SER A 955 -28.27 -18.78 -38.95
N TYR A 956 -28.12 -17.47 -38.72
CA TYR A 956 -26.82 -16.82 -38.62
C TYR A 956 -26.13 -17.13 -37.28
N ARG A 957 -26.90 -17.15 -36.17
CA ARG A 957 -26.40 -17.54 -34.86
C ARG A 957 -25.87 -18.96 -34.85
N LEU A 958 -26.62 -19.92 -35.41
CA LEU A 958 -26.19 -21.32 -35.50
C LEU A 958 -24.92 -21.47 -36.37
N GLY A 959 -24.74 -20.62 -37.38
CA GLY A 959 -23.51 -20.51 -38.16
C GLY A 959 -22.27 -20.11 -37.34
N MET A 960 -22.45 -19.41 -36.21
CA MET A 960 -21.35 -19.03 -35.31
C MET A 960 -20.86 -20.18 -34.42
N ALA A 961 -21.60 -21.29 -34.32
CA ALA A 961 -21.21 -22.44 -33.52
C ALA A 961 -19.85 -23.00 -33.96
N ILE A 962 -19.64 -23.15 -35.27
CA ILE A 962 -18.43 -23.76 -35.84
C ILE A 962 -17.19 -22.88 -35.61
N PRO A 963 -17.19 -21.58 -35.96
CA PRO A 963 -16.08 -20.68 -35.64
C PRO A 963 -15.80 -20.56 -34.14
N ALA A 964 -16.83 -20.50 -33.30
CA ALA A 964 -16.66 -20.43 -31.85
C ALA A 964 -16.04 -21.72 -31.29
N MET A 965 -16.51 -22.90 -31.71
CA MET A 965 -15.87 -24.19 -31.37
C MET A 965 -14.42 -24.24 -31.87
N LYS A 966 -14.12 -23.74 -33.07
CA LYS A 966 -12.74 -23.66 -33.60
C LYS A 966 -11.87 -22.77 -32.71
N ALA A 967 -12.33 -21.57 -32.37
CA ALA A 967 -11.59 -20.61 -31.54
C ALA A 967 -11.35 -21.15 -30.11
N LEU A 968 -12.29 -21.92 -29.58
CA LEU A 968 -12.20 -22.58 -28.26
C LEU A 968 -11.41 -23.90 -28.28
N GLY A 969 -10.88 -24.32 -29.43
CA GLY A 969 -10.10 -25.56 -29.56
C GLY A 969 -10.91 -26.86 -29.54
N LEU A 970 -12.23 -26.79 -29.74
CA LEU A 970 -13.17 -27.92 -29.69
C LEU A 970 -13.26 -28.72 -31.01
N HIS A 971 -12.15 -28.95 -31.69
CA HIS A 971 -12.13 -29.51 -33.05
C HIS A 971 -12.85 -30.86 -33.17
N SER A 972 -12.63 -31.78 -32.22
CA SER A 972 -13.27 -33.10 -32.20
C SER A 972 -14.79 -33.04 -31.99
N THR A 973 -15.28 -31.99 -31.30
CA THR A 973 -16.70 -31.76 -31.08
C THR A 973 -17.39 -31.25 -32.36
N ILE A 974 -16.66 -30.59 -33.26
CA ILE A 974 -17.25 -30.08 -34.51
C ILE A 974 -17.68 -31.24 -35.43
N ASP A 975 -16.87 -32.29 -35.56
CA ASP A 975 -17.21 -33.51 -36.32
C ASP A 975 -18.51 -34.14 -35.79
N ARG A 976 -18.64 -34.19 -34.46
CA ARG A 976 -19.82 -34.73 -33.80
C ARG A 976 -21.04 -33.83 -33.97
N PHE A 977 -20.86 -32.52 -33.85
CA PHE A 977 -21.91 -31.54 -34.10
C PHE A 977 -22.44 -31.64 -35.54
N ALA A 978 -21.55 -31.81 -36.52
CA ALA A 978 -21.92 -32.09 -37.91
C ALA A 978 -22.69 -33.41 -38.07
N SER A 979 -22.34 -34.45 -37.30
CA SER A 979 -23.08 -35.72 -37.29
C SER A 979 -24.49 -35.58 -36.69
N LEU A 980 -24.67 -34.73 -35.66
CA LEU A 980 -25.97 -34.46 -35.04
C LEU A 980 -26.89 -33.66 -35.97
N LEU A 981 -26.35 -32.72 -36.74
CA LEU A 981 -27.09 -32.00 -37.78
C LEU A 981 -27.65 -32.93 -38.87
N ASN A 982 -27.09 -34.13 -39.04
CA ASN A 982 -27.59 -35.16 -39.96
C ASN A 982 -28.70 -36.05 -39.36
N GLN A 983 -28.95 -35.98 -38.05
CA GLN A 983 -29.99 -36.78 -37.42
C GLN A 983 -31.38 -36.15 -37.63
N SER A 984 -32.37 -36.99 -37.96
CA SER A 984 -33.72 -36.55 -38.32
C SER A 984 -34.41 -35.74 -37.22
N SER A 985 -34.15 -36.05 -35.95
CA SER A 985 -34.67 -35.36 -34.76
C SER A 985 -34.13 -33.92 -34.60
N PHE A 986 -32.93 -33.64 -35.10
CA PHE A 986 -32.34 -32.31 -35.12
C PHE A 986 -32.86 -31.52 -36.33
N SER A 987 -33.04 -32.21 -37.46
CA SER A 987 -33.51 -31.62 -38.71
C SER A 987 -34.95 -31.10 -38.68
N THR A 988 -35.79 -31.62 -37.78
CA THR A 988 -37.16 -31.12 -37.58
C THR A 988 -37.22 -29.82 -36.78
N ARG A 989 -36.14 -29.44 -36.06
CA ARG A 989 -36.07 -28.21 -35.26
C ARG A 989 -35.55 -27.01 -36.01
N PHE A 990 -34.78 -27.22 -37.08
CA PHE A 990 -34.20 -26.14 -37.88
C PHE A 990 -34.66 -26.25 -39.34
N LYS A 991 -34.84 -25.11 -40.01
CA LYS A 991 -35.19 -25.11 -41.44
C LYS A 991 -34.11 -25.84 -42.25
N SER A 992 -34.53 -26.65 -43.22
CA SER A 992 -33.62 -27.44 -44.07
C SER A 992 -32.53 -26.61 -44.74
N GLU A 993 -32.83 -25.36 -45.08
CA GLU A 993 -31.89 -24.39 -45.64
C GLU A 993 -30.74 -24.06 -44.66
N THR A 994 -31.04 -23.87 -43.38
CA THR A 994 -30.04 -23.59 -42.32
C THR A 994 -29.07 -24.75 -42.18
N ILE A 995 -29.58 -25.98 -42.17
CA ILE A 995 -28.79 -27.20 -42.07
C ILE A 995 -27.87 -27.36 -43.29
N SER A 996 -28.39 -27.05 -44.48
CA SER A 996 -27.61 -27.06 -45.72
C SER A 996 -26.44 -26.08 -45.68
N LYS A 997 -26.66 -24.85 -45.17
CA LYS A 997 -25.60 -23.84 -45.02
C LYS A 997 -24.53 -24.29 -44.04
N ILE A 998 -24.90 -24.81 -42.88
CA ILE A 998 -23.94 -25.27 -41.87
C ILE A 998 -23.11 -26.43 -42.40
N LYS A 999 -23.71 -27.34 -43.18
CA LYS A 999 -22.99 -28.42 -43.87
C LYS A 999 -21.99 -27.88 -44.87
N ALA A 1000 -22.36 -26.87 -45.66
CA ALA A 1000 -21.45 -26.24 -46.61
C ALA A 1000 -20.27 -25.55 -45.90
N THR A 1001 -20.51 -24.82 -44.81
CA THR A 1001 -19.46 -24.21 -43.97
C THR A 1001 -18.54 -25.26 -43.36
N TRP A 1002 -19.10 -26.38 -42.92
CA TRP A 1002 -18.35 -27.52 -42.40
C TRP A 1002 -17.47 -28.19 -43.45
N GLU A 1003 -18.00 -28.44 -44.65
CA GLU A 1003 -17.24 -29.01 -45.78
C GLU A 1003 -16.11 -28.08 -46.23
N GLN A 1004 -16.29 -26.76 -46.15
CA GLN A 1004 -15.22 -25.80 -46.38
C GLN A 1004 -14.15 -25.87 -45.28
N TYR A 1005 -14.54 -25.99 -44.02
CA TYR A 1005 -13.62 -26.16 -42.90
C TYR A 1005 -12.75 -27.43 -43.05
N GLN A 1006 -13.34 -28.55 -43.45
CA GLN A 1006 -12.60 -29.81 -43.68
C GLN A 1006 -11.55 -29.70 -44.81
N LYS A 1007 -11.71 -28.75 -45.73
CA LYS A 1007 -10.80 -28.52 -46.88
C LYS A 1007 -9.68 -27.54 -46.56
N ALA A 1008 -9.74 -26.81 -45.44
CA ALA A 1008 -8.69 -25.88 -45.05
C ALA A 1008 -7.41 -26.65 -44.63
N PRO A 1009 -6.19 -26.19 -45.01
CA PRO A 1009 -4.95 -26.89 -44.72
C PRO A 1009 -4.74 -27.12 -43.21
N SER A 1010 -4.23 -28.30 -42.86
CA SER A 1010 -4.04 -28.75 -41.47
C SER A 1010 -3.13 -27.80 -40.70
N PHE A 1011 -3.71 -27.17 -39.67
CA PHE A 1011 -3.04 -26.16 -38.88
C PHE A 1011 -2.33 -26.77 -37.66
N LYS A 1012 -1.25 -26.11 -37.22
CA LYS A 1012 -0.56 -26.40 -35.95
C LYS A 1012 -1.47 -25.95 -34.80
N THR A 1013 -2.22 -26.88 -34.23
CA THR A 1013 -3.17 -26.66 -33.13
C THR A 1013 -2.44 -26.36 -31.81
N ARG A 1014 -2.92 -25.37 -31.05
CA ARG A 1014 -2.86 -25.44 -29.58
C ARG A 1014 -3.89 -26.49 -29.17
N THR A 1015 -3.52 -27.76 -29.18
CA THR A 1015 -4.37 -28.83 -28.65
C THR A 1015 -4.48 -28.67 -27.13
N PHE A 1016 -5.61 -28.19 -26.65
CA PHE A 1016 -5.97 -28.34 -25.25
C PHE A 1016 -6.40 -29.80 -25.03
N THR A 1017 -5.70 -30.50 -24.15
CA THR A 1017 -5.91 -31.96 -23.97
C THR A 1017 -7.21 -32.30 -23.23
N LYS A 1018 -7.82 -31.38 -22.48
CA LYS A 1018 -9.03 -31.62 -21.67
C LYS A 1018 -9.89 -30.35 -21.52
N ALA A 1019 -11.20 -30.51 -21.39
CA ALA A 1019 -12.20 -29.46 -21.20
C ALA A 1019 -12.98 -29.68 -19.89
N VAL A 1020 -13.32 -28.62 -19.15
CA VAL A 1020 -14.07 -28.64 -17.88
C VAL A 1020 -15.20 -27.63 -17.97
N ILE A 1021 -16.46 -28.02 -17.80
CA ILE A 1021 -17.59 -27.07 -17.85
C ILE A 1021 -18.00 -26.71 -16.41
N ILE A 1022 -17.83 -25.44 -16.03
CA ILE A 1022 -18.31 -24.85 -14.78
C ILE A 1022 -19.61 -24.09 -15.06
N ILE A 1023 -20.63 -24.33 -14.24
CA ILE A 1023 -21.95 -23.74 -14.38
C ILE A 1023 -22.19 -22.89 -13.13
N SER A 1024 -22.36 -21.57 -13.27
CA SER A 1024 -22.37 -20.67 -12.11
C SER A 1024 -23.30 -19.48 -12.25
N ASN A 1025 -24.06 -19.17 -11.19
CA ASN A 1025 -24.92 -17.98 -11.07
C ASN A 1025 -24.14 -16.67 -10.89
N TYR A 1026 -22.83 -16.77 -10.65
CA TYR A 1026 -21.95 -15.63 -10.44
C TYR A 1026 -20.83 -15.68 -11.47
N ILE A 1027 -20.31 -14.49 -11.82
CA ILE A 1027 -19.06 -14.38 -12.58
C ILE A 1027 -17.98 -15.01 -11.72
N ILE A 1028 -17.56 -16.22 -12.08
CA ILE A 1028 -16.40 -16.86 -11.45
C ILE A 1028 -15.20 -16.43 -12.27
N ASP A 1029 -14.35 -15.63 -11.65
CA ASP A 1029 -13.05 -15.28 -12.21
C ASP A 1029 -12.12 -16.50 -12.04
N TRP A 1030 -12.08 -17.37 -13.05
CA TRP A 1030 -11.33 -18.63 -13.03
C TRP A 1030 -10.22 -18.63 -14.07
N GLN A 1031 -9.09 -19.26 -13.75
CA GLN A 1031 -7.89 -19.21 -14.58
C GLN A 1031 -7.49 -20.57 -15.18
N PRO A 1032 -7.62 -20.77 -16.50
CA PRO A 1032 -7.09 -21.93 -17.21
C PRO A 1032 -5.61 -22.22 -16.98
N SER A 1033 -5.33 -23.52 -16.93
CA SER A 1033 -3.98 -24.08 -17.00
C SER A 1033 -3.78 -24.76 -18.36
N ASN A 1034 -2.51 -25.02 -18.74
CA ASN A 1034 -2.13 -25.72 -19.98
C ASN A 1034 -2.77 -27.12 -20.17
N LEU A 1035 -3.46 -27.64 -19.17
CA LEU A 1035 -4.05 -28.98 -19.17
C LEU A 1035 -5.59 -28.98 -19.36
N TYR A 1036 -6.28 -27.87 -19.09
CA TYR A 1036 -7.75 -27.82 -19.04
C TYR A 1036 -8.32 -26.49 -19.57
N SER A 1037 -9.22 -26.54 -20.56
CA SER A 1037 -10.09 -25.40 -20.92
C SER A 1037 -11.29 -25.38 -19.98
N VAL A 1038 -11.58 -24.29 -19.24
CA VAL A 1038 -12.87 -24.19 -18.51
C VAL A 1038 -13.91 -23.40 -19.27
N PHE A 1039 -15.11 -23.94 -19.35
CA PHE A 1039 -16.30 -23.28 -19.85
C PHE A 1039 -17.08 -22.76 -18.67
N VAL A 1040 -17.17 -21.44 -18.48
CA VAL A 1040 -18.13 -20.88 -17.52
C VAL A 1040 -19.44 -20.66 -18.25
N ILE A 1041 -20.44 -21.48 -17.98
CA ILE A 1041 -21.81 -21.22 -18.43
C ILE A 1041 -22.49 -20.37 -17.35
N PRO A 1042 -22.78 -19.08 -17.61
CA PRO A 1042 -23.51 -18.25 -16.67
C PRO A 1042 -24.90 -18.88 -16.45
N PHE A 1043 -25.21 -19.17 -15.18
CA PHE A 1043 -26.45 -19.78 -14.74
C PHE A 1043 -27.26 -18.73 -14.00
N ASP A 1044 -27.80 -17.74 -14.72
CA ASP A 1044 -28.87 -16.95 -14.13
C ASP A 1044 -30.11 -17.87 -14.03
N LEU A 1045 -30.78 -17.89 -12.88
CA LEU A 1045 -32.05 -18.61 -12.70
C LEU A 1045 -33.08 -18.18 -13.76
N ASN A 1046 -33.04 -16.92 -14.22
CA ASN A 1046 -33.86 -16.44 -15.34
C ASN A 1046 -33.43 -17.05 -16.70
N THR A 1047 -32.13 -17.27 -16.93
CA THR A 1047 -31.64 -17.91 -18.17
C THR A 1047 -31.95 -19.40 -18.25
N ARG A 1048 -32.04 -20.13 -17.13
CA ARG A 1048 -32.47 -21.54 -17.14
C ARG A 1048 -33.96 -21.68 -17.45
N GLU A 1049 -34.78 -20.75 -16.98
CA GLU A 1049 -36.20 -20.66 -17.35
C GLU A 1049 -36.38 -20.21 -18.81
N SER A 1050 -35.48 -19.35 -19.30
CA SER A 1050 -35.50 -18.86 -20.69
C SER A 1050 -34.94 -19.87 -21.71
N TYR A 1051 -33.97 -20.71 -21.35
CA TYR A 1051 -33.16 -21.52 -22.30
C TYR A 1051 -32.94 -23.01 -21.94
N PRO A 1052 -33.94 -23.77 -21.45
CA PRO A 1052 -33.72 -25.14 -20.95
C PRO A 1052 -33.29 -26.14 -22.05
N ASN A 1053 -33.68 -25.90 -23.31
CA ASN A 1053 -33.45 -26.83 -24.42
C ASN A 1053 -32.03 -26.76 -25.00
N ALA A 1054 -31.45 -25.55 -25.12
CA ALA A 1054 -30.08 -25.36 -25.61
C ALA A 1054 -29.07 -26.04 -24.68
N TYR A 1055 -29.33 -25.90 -23.38
CA TYR A 1055 -28.52 -26.43 -22.31
C TYR A 1055 -28.54 -27.96 -22.24
N GLN A 1056 -29.72 -28.57 -22.32
CA GLN A 1056 -29.84 -30.03 -22.38
C GLN A 1056 -29.20 -30.62 -23.63
N MET A 1057 -29.29 -29.93 -24.77
CA MET A 1057 -28.70 -30.38 -26.03
C MET A 1057 -27.17 -30.36 -25.98
N LEU A 1058 -26.59 -29.28 -25.44
CA LEU A 1058 -25.15 -29.19 -25.21
C LEU A 1058 -24.64 -30.32 -24.30
N LEU A 1059 -25.31 -30.55 -23.16
CA LEU A 1059 -24.85 -31.51 -22.15
C LEU A 1059 -25.13 -32.98 -22.47
N ASN A 1060 -26.19 -33.29 -23.22
CA ASN A 1060 -26.59 -34.68 -23.49
C ASN A 1060 -26.17 -35.16 -24.88
N ASP A 1061 -26.27 -34.28 -25.89
CA ASP A 1061 -26.13 -34.69 -27.29
C ASP A 1061 -24.75 -34.33 -27.85
N ILE A 1062 -24.22 -33.14 -27.50
CA ILE A 1062 -22.95 -32.60 -28.04
C ILE A 1062 -21.75 -33.04 -27.21
N PHE A 1063 -21.78 -32.85 -25.88
CA PHE A 1063 -20.73 -33.33 -24.96
C PHE A 1063 -21.18 -34.67 -24.35
N LYS A 1064 -20.41 -35.75 -24.51
CA LYS A 1064 -20.73 -37.04 -23.88
C LYS A 1064 -20.20 -37.05 -22.45
N PRO A 1065 -20.83 -37.79 -21.52
CA PRO A 1065 -20.24 -38.10 -20.20
C PRO A 1065 -18.80 -38.60 -20.26
N GLU A 1066 -18.47 -39.33 -21.34
CA GLU A 1066 -17.16 -39.91 -21.66
C GLU A 1066 -16.09 -38.85 -21.98
N ASP A 1067 -16.50 -37.68 -22.48
CA ASP A 1067 -15.64 -36.53 -22.78
C ASP A 1067 -15.26 -35.78 -21.48
N PHE A 1068 -15.86 -36.12 -20.33
CA PHE A 1068 -15.56 -35.59 -19.00
C PHE A 1068 -14.73 -36.59 -18.20
N HIS A 1069 -13.57 -36.18 -17.68
CA HIS A 1069 -12.82 -36.99 -16.72
C HIS A 1069 -13.23 -36.67 -15.27
N GLN A 1070 -13.50 -37.71 -14.49
CA GLN A 1070 -13.70 -37.71 -13.03
C GLN A 1070 -12.82 -36.67 -12.30
N ILE A 1071 -13.45 -35.66 -11.70
CA ILE A 1071 -12.80 -34.78 -10.72
C ILE A 1071 -12.86 -35.48 -9.35
N LEU A 1072 -11.70 -36.02 -8.95
CA LEU A 1072 -11.17 -36.17 -7.58
C LEU A 1072 -12.19 -36.47 -6.46
N ILE A 1073 -12.50 -37.75 -6.28
CA ILE A 1073 -12.60 -38.35 -4.94
C ILE A 1073 -11.30 -39.12 -4.74
N GLN A 1074 -10.27 -38.50 -4.17
CA GLN A 1074 -9.09 -39.22 -3.69
C GLN A 1074 -9.07 -39.13 -2.17
N LYS A 1075 -9.42 -40.26 -1.53
CA LYS A 1075 -9.16 -40.54 -0.12
C LYS A 1075 -7.66 -40.38 0.15
N GLY A 1076 -7.35 -39.84 1.32
CA GLY A 1076 -6.03 -39.35 1.70
C GLY A 1076 -4.85 -40.30 1.41
N SER A 1077 -3.77 -39.68 0.97
CA SER A 1077 -2.43 -40.09 1.35
C SER A 1077 -1.75 -38.86 1.93
N GLU A 1078 -1.19 -39.02 3.12
CA GLU A 1078 -0.36 -38.07 3.84
C GLU A 1078 0.80 -37.58 2.95
N ASP A 1079 1.26 -36.35 3.20
CA ASP A 1079 2.39 -35.66 2.56
C ASP A 1079 2.10 -34.85 1.28
N TYR A 1080 1.37 -33.73 1.41
CA TYR A 1080 1.67 -32.42 0.78
C TYR A 1080 0.79 -31.34 1.46
N PRO A 1081 1.28 -30.11 1.74
CA PRO A 1081 0.50 -29.11 2.45
C PRO A 1081 -0.58 -28.49 1.55
N GLU A 1082 -1.75 -28.30 2.14
CA GLU A 1082 -2.99 -27.80 1.54
C GLU A 1082 -2.81 -26.49 0.76
N THR A 1083 -2.87 -26.55 -0.58
CA THR A 1083 -3.25 -25.39 -1.39
C THR A 1083 -4.77 -25.45 -1.60
N SER A 1084 -5.50 -24.72 -0.77
CA SER A 1084 -6.96 -24.60 -0.81
C SER A 1084 -7.39 -23.61 -1.91
N TYR A 1085 -8.00 -24.11 -2.99
CA TYR A 1085 -8.68 -23.25 -3.97
C TYR A 1085 -9.98 -22.70 -3.36
N THR A 1086 -10.03 -21.39 -3.12
CA THR A 1086 -11.22 -20.70 -2.58
C THR A 1086 -11.74 -19.69 -3.60
N ALA A 1087 -13.04 -19.73 -3.88
CA ALA A 1087 -13.72 -18.67 -4.64
C ALA A 1087 -14.12 -17.55 -3.66
N ILE A 1088 -13.89 -16.29 -4.06
CA ILE A 1088 -14.29 -15.10 -3.31
C ILE A 1088 -15.57 -14.57 -3.95
N LEU A 1089 -16.65 -14.44 -3.16
CA LEU A 1089 -17.92 -13.82 -3.58
C LEU A 1089 -18.00 -12.38 -3.03
N PRO A 1090 -18.59 -11.41 -3.75
CA PRO A 1090 -18.76 -10.05 -3.24
C PRO A 1090 -19.84 -10.01 -2.15
N ASP A 1091 -19.52 -9.31 -1.07
CA ASP A 1091 -20.32 -8.94 0.10
C ASP A 1091 -21.10 -10.02 0.88
N GLY A 1092 -20.54 -10.33 2.06
CA GLY A 1092 -21.32 -10.79 3.23
C GLY A 1092 -21.43 -12.29 3.48
N TYR A 1093 -21.02 -13.17 2.56
CA TYR A 1093 -21.10 -14.63 2.75
C TYR A 1093 -19.72 -15.32 2.84
N LYS A 1094 -19.60 -16.25 3.80
CA LYS A 1094 -18.37 -16.99 4.14
C LYS A 1094 -17.80 -17.77 2.94
N LYS A 1095 -16.45 -17.86 2.88
CA LYS A 1095 -15.65 -18.63 1.91
C LYS A 1095 -16.15 -20.08 1.78
N ILE A 1096 -16.39 -20.56 0.56
CA ILE A 1096 -16.80 -21.96 0.28
C ILE A 1096 -15.70 -22.67 -0.53
N PRO A 1097 -15.22 -23.86 -0.11
CA PRO A 1097 -14.28 -24.66 -0.90
C PRO A 1097 -14.92 -25.17 -2.20
N VAL A 1098 -14.20 -25.11 -3.34
CA VAL A 1098 -14.70 -25.53 -4.67
C VAL A 1098 -15.19 -26.99 -4.71
N ALA A 1099 -14.66 -27.86 -3.85
CA ALA A 1099 -15.11 -29.24 -3.69
C ALA A 1099 -16.59 -29.37 -3.28
N TRP A 1100 -17.15 -28.38 -2.59
CA TRP A 1100 -18.55 -28.40 -2.13
C TRP A 1100 -19.56 -28.10 -3.23
N ILE A 1101 -19.21 -27.22 -4.19
CA ILE A 1101 -20.10 -26.83 -5.29
C ILE A 1101 -20.31 -28.00 -6.27
N VAL A 1102 -19.27 -28.81 -6.49
CA VAL A 1102 -19.33 -30.00 -7.35
C VAL A 1102 -20.16 -31.12 -6.71
N SER A 1103 -20.09 -31.28 -5.38
CA SER A 1103 -20.83 -32.33 -4.67
C SER A 1103 -22.35 -32.09 -4.64
N TYR A 1104 -22.80 -30.84 -4.76
CA TYR A 1104 -24.23 -30.50 -4.79
C TYR A 1104 -24.90 -30.89 -6.12
N PHE A 1105 -24.16 -30.88 -7.24
CA PHE A 1105 -24.69 -31.21 -8.57
C PHE A 1105 -24.81 -32.72 -8.82
N VAL A 1106 -23.99 -33.53 -8.14
CA VAL A 1106 -24.04 -35.00 -8.25
C VAL A 1106 -25.21 -35.60 -7.45
N SER A 1107 -25.70 -34.93 -6.39
CA SER A 1107 -26.79 -35.48 -5.56
C SER A 1107 -28.19 -35.29 -6.18
N SER A 1108 -28.38 -34.33 -7.10
CA SER A 1108 -29.69 -34.10 -7.74
C SER A 1108 -30.07 -35.12 -8.84
N GLN A 1109 -29.20 -36.10 -9.12
CA GLN A 1109 -29.48 -37.19 -10.07
C GLN A 1109 -30.01 -38.47 -9.38
N ILE A 1110 -30.16 -38.49 -8.05
CA ILE A 1110 -30.78 -39.64 -7.36
C ILE A 1110 -32.27 -39.36 -7.18
N LYS A 1111 -33.09 -40.00 -8.04
CA LYS A 1111 -34.55 -40.05 -7.90
C LYS A 1111 -34.95 -40.76 -6.61
N THR A 1112 -35.16 -40.03 -5.53
CA THR A 1112 -36.07 -40.45 -4.45
C THR A 1112 -36.73 -39.25 -3.79
N SER A 1113 -38.05 -39.32 -3.73
CA SER A 1113 -38.98 -38.36 -3.13
C SER A 1113 -38.70 -38.07 -1.66
N LEU A 1114 -38.41 -36.82 -1.31
CA LEU A 1114 -38.51 -36.28 0.05
C LEU A 1114 -39.14 -34.86 0.00
N PRO A 1115 -39.96 -34.48 0.99
CA PRO A 1115 -40.75 -33.25 0.95
C PRO A 1115 -39.89 -32.02 1.26
N ILE A 1116 -40.26 -30.91 0.64
CA ILE A 1116 -39.63 -29.60 0.82
C ILE A 1116 -39.89 -29.12 2.26
N VAL A 1117 -38.83 -28.97 3.06
CA VAL A 1117 -38.89 -28.34 4.39
C VAL A 1117 -38.52 -26.86 4.24
N ARG A 1118 -39.43 -25.96 4.66
CA ARG A 1118 -39.32 -24.50 4.47
C ARG A 1118 -38.85 -23.72 5.71
N ASP A 1119 -38.27 -24.38 6.72
CA ASP A 1119 -37.92 -23.74 8.00
C ASP A 1119 -36.42 -23.96 8.39
N PRO A 1120 -35.64 -22.92 8.76
CA PRO A 1120 -34.19 -23.04 8.98
C PRO A 1120 -33.78 -23.82 10.25
N LEU A 1121 -34.73 -24.11 11.14
CA LEU A 1121 -34.46 -24.69 12.47
C LEU A 1121 -34.24 -26.23 12.49
N ASN A 1122 -34.27 -26.90 11.33
CA ASN A 1122 -34.09 -28.36 11.23
C ASN A 1122 -32.86 -28.80 10.39
N LEU A 1123 -31.93 -27.88 10.10
CA LEU A 1123 -30.75 -28.19 9.31
C LEU A 1123 -29.80 -29.16 10.05
N GLU A 1124 -29.62 -29.00 11.37
CA GLU A 1124 -28.76 -29.89 12.18
C GLU A 1124 -29.28 -31.34 12.25
N GLN A 1125 -30.60 -31.53 12.34
CA GLN A 1125 -31.19 -32.87 12.37
C GLN A 1125 -31.11 -33.57 11.01
N ALA A 1126 -31.23 -32.81 9.92
CA ALA A 1126 -31.02 -33.34 8.57
C ALA A 1126 -29.55 -33.70 8.32
N MET A 1127 -28.61 -32.93 8.87
CA MET A 1127 -27.17 -33.21 8.80
C MET A 1127 -26.78 -34.45 9.62
N ALA A 1128 -27.29 -34.61 10.85
CA ALA A 1128 -27.04 -35.80 11.66
C ALA A 1128 -27.61 -37.09 11.02
N ALA A 1129 -28.74 -36.99 10.31
CA ALA A 1129 -29.33 -38.11 9.59
C ALA A 1129 -28.51 -38.52 8.34
N LEU A 1130 -27.84 -37.56 7.69
CA LEU A 1130 -26.94 -37.80 6.56
C LEU A 1130 -25.60 -38.40 7.01
N GLU A 1131 -25.04 -37.94 8.13
CA GLU A 1131 -23.80 -38.50 8.70
C GLU A 1131 -23.96 -39.93 9.22
N SER A 1132 -25.14 -40.31 9.76
CA SER A 1132 -25.36 -41.69 10.21
C SER A 1132 -25.55 -42.71 9.07
N LYS A 1133 -25.74 -42.25 7.82
CA LYS A 1133 -25.98 -43.08 6.64
C LYS A 1133 -24.79 -43.15 5.67
N ALA A 1134 -23.83 -42.24 5.78
CA ALA A 1134 -22.53 -42.31 5.11
C ALA A 1134 -21.59 -43.23 5.89
#